data_AF-A0A1U9P699-F1
#
_entry.id   AF-A0A1U9P699-F1
#
_cell.length_a   1.000
_cell.length_b   1.000
_cell.length_c   1.000
_cell.angle_alpha   90.00
_cell.angle_beta   90.00
_cell.angle_gamma   90.00
#
_symmetry.space_group_name_H-M   'P 1'
#
loop_
_entity.id
_entity.type
_entity.pdbx_description
1 polymer ?
#
loop_
_entity_poly.entity_id
_entity_poly.type
_entity_poly.pdbx_seq_one_letter_code
_entity_poly.pdbx_strand_id
1 'polypeptide(L)'
;MRATESNQDYPFAVTNTAAALLDAAGTVVAWTAAAEALLERRSADVCGRPARDLLADPGDWDAVLAQVGRPADPEGREGRATLRHGSRGELEIGFRVIPLAGGARRDTARFLVLGAALDLVARWRQDHAFTHELFLQGRVGLAVFDRDLRLLRTNSHLLPYTGVPLDLHGRRLADFLWAEDARSIDDRLREVVHSGIPLAGFNTTVRTLHDPRGGRIVTVQAFRLQEPDGHPMGVAAVFTDVTDHERARARLDLLYRATGALGGSLSVLRTVEDLVEVLAPALGDCAAVDLAETVLTGGEPPADGQLTLPLVRMAVAGTESEALRTGTARFAAGLAAPGARGCRGELVTGLGDLPAGSGRAEAPEWATAVPGAHSAMTAPLCARGIRFGRLTLWRTGDAAPPEADDLALLEEIAARAAVAVDNARRYTKERRTAVGLQRSLLPPATSEKPALEAAGLYLPADVDSGVGGDWFDVIPLSSARVALVVGDVAGHGLHATAMMGRLRSAVRAMADLELEPEELLAHVDDMVLQFASEAESGDPDDGDAWVALPSGPAGATCLYAVYDPVTRTCAMASAGHPPPAVVSPDGTVEYVELSPGPPLGVGGWPFEPVERELPPGSVLALYTDGLIERGEGDIDHGMRDLADRLLRSDVLGRPLREARHDIVEGLPPGRLRDDVTLLLARTRVVEADSITTWLLDPDPAVVADARHLVLAQLTAWDLEELSFSTELIVSELVTNAIRHAGGPVRLRLIRADTLTCEVSDSSNTQPRMRRARSSEEGGRGLYIVAQLSHRWGSRYTMGGKTVWSEQALPPA
;
A
#
# COMPACT_ATOMS: atom_id res chain seq x y z
N MET A 1 39.61 -12.58 50.76
CA MET A 1 39.09 -11.35 51.37
C MET A 1 38.61 -11.73 52.77
N ARG A 2 39.26 -11.23 53.84
CA ARG A 2 38.83 -11.50 55.23
C ARG A 2 37.53 -10.74 55.46
N ALA A 3 36.42 -11.45 55.64
CA ALA A 3 35.12 -10.89 55.94
C ALA A 3 35.15 -10.31 57.37
N THR A 4 35.30 -8.99 57.48
CA THR A 4 34.83 -8.23 58.65
C THR A 4 33.35 -7.99 58.44
N GLU A 5 32.54 -9.02 58.70
CA GLU A 5 31.09 -8.87 58.80
C GLU A 5 30.75 -8.19 60.12
N SER A 6 29.90 -7.16 60.04
CA SER A 6 29.29 -6.51 61.19
C SER A 6 28.52 -7.57 61.99
N ASN A 7 29.07 -7.92 63.15
CA ASN A 7 28.66 -9.01 64.01
C ASN A 7 27.35 -8.71 64.78
N GLN A 8 26.42 -7.91 64.23
CA GLN A 8 25.22 -7.50 64.96
C GLN A 8 24.09 -8.54 64.88
N ASP A 9 24.00 -9.30 63.80
CA ASP A 9 22.98 -10.34 63.61
C ASP A 9 23.47 -11.77 63.86
N TYR A 10 24.74 -11.94 64.21
CA TYR A 10 25.26 -13.25 64.58
C TYR A 10 24.58 -13.69 65.89
N PRO A 11 23.94 -14.87 65.95
CA PRO A 11 23.18 -15.30 67.13
C PRO A 11 24.03 -15.47 68.40
N PHE A 12 25.37 -15.44 68.26
CA PHE A 12 26.31 -15.45 69.39
C PHE A 12 27.13 -14.14 69.50
N ALA A 13 26.61 -13.02 68.99
CA ALA A 13 27.21 -11.69 69.08
C ALA A 13 27.21 -11.14 70.51
N VAL A 14 28.34 -10.57 70.93
CA VAL A 14 28.68 -10.20 72.33
C VAL A 14 27.74 -9.17 72.96
N THR A 15 27.06 -8.34 72.16
CA THR A 15 26.29 -7.18 72.63
C THR A 15 24.94 -7.55 73.28
N ASN A 16 24.45 -8.79 73.16
CA ASN A 16 23.23 -9.23 73.85
C ASN A 16 23.14 -10.76 74.06
N THR A 17 24.28 -11.46 74.19
CA THR A 17 24.29 -12.93 74.21
C THR A 17 23.83 -13.52 75.54
N ALA A 18 22.93 -14.50 75.48
CA ALA A 18 22.72 -15.41 76.59
C ALA A 18 23.98 -16.29 76.76
N ALA A 19 24.72 -16.11 77.85
CA ALA A 19 25.98 -16.80 78.08
C ALA A 19 26.08 -17.35 79.51
N ALA A 20 26.70 -18.51 79.66
CA ALA A 20 26.96 -19.15 80.94
C ALA A 20 28.42 -19.60 81.03
N LEU A 21 29.03 -19.44 82.21
CA LEU A 21 30.36 -19.92 82.53
C LEU A 21 30.25 -21.20 83.34
N LEU A 22 30.90 -22.27 82.89
CA LEU A 22 30.88 -23.58 83.56
C LEU A 22 32.28 -23.94 84.10
N ASP A 23 32.35 -24.58 85.27
CA ASP A 23 33.59 -25.14 85.82
C ASP A 23 33.98 -26.48 85.14
N ALA A 24 35.05 -27.13 85.63
CA ALA A 24 35.49 -28.42 85.12
C ALA A 24 34.51 -29.58 85.37
N ALA A 25 33.59 -29.44 86.34
CA ALA A 25 32.58 -30.42 86.70
C ALA A 25 31.23 -30.19 85.99
N GLY A 26 31.11 -29.11 85.20
CA GLY A 26 29.86 -28.73 84.53
C GLY A 26 28.89 -27.95 85.43
N THR A 27 29.36 -27.37 86.53
CA THR A 27 28.59 -26.48 87.41
C THR A 27 28.56 -25.07 86.83
N VAL A 28 27.40 -24.40 86.86
CA VAL A 28 27.28 -23.01 86.42
C VAL A 28 27.93 -22.09 87.45
N VAL A 29 29.01 -21.41 87.07
CA VAL A 29 29.76 -20.46 87.90
C VAL A 29 29.15 -19.05 87.80
N ALA A 30 28.76 -18.65 86.60
CA ALA A 30 28.13 -17.36 86.32
C ALA A 30 27.30 -17.43 85.04
N TRP A 31 26.39 -16.47 84.86
CA TRP A 31 25.39 -16.47 83.79
C TRP A 31 24.94 -15.02 83.50
N THR A 32 24.73 -14.65 82.23
CA THR A 32 24.40 -13.26 81.84
C THR A 32 22.93 -12.90 82.03
N ALA A 33 22.62 -11.60 82.17
CA ALA A 33 21.24 -11.12 82.25
C ALA A 33 20.40 -11.49 81.01
N ALA A 34 21.01 -11.48 79.82
CA ALA A 34 20.35 -11.94 78.59
C ALA A 34 19.96 -13.43 78.66
N ALA A 35 20.76 -14.25 79.34
CA ALA A 35 20.41 -15.63 79.58
C ALA A 35 19.28 -15.73 80.62
N GLU A 36 19.23 -14.85 81.64
CA GLU A 36 18.14 -14.85 82.63
C GLU A 36 16.80 -14.56 81.95
N ALA A 37 16.80 -13.64 80.99
CA ALA A 37 15.66 -13.34 80.14
C ALA A 37 15.33 -14.51 79.20
N LEU A 38 16.33 -15.15 78.57
CA LEU A 38 16.11 -16.26 77.63
C LEU A 38 15.48 -17.50 78.27
N LEU A 39 15.78 -17.82 79.53
CA LEU A 39 15.21 -18.98 80.24
C LEU A 39 14.15 -18.61 81.29
N GLU A 40 13.89 -17.33 81.51
CA GLU A 40 13.06 -16.80 82.60
C GLU A 40 13.49 -17.31 83.99
N ARG A 41 14.82 -17.38 84.23
CA ARG A 41 15.41 -17.86 85.49
C ARG A 41 16.47 -16.91 85.99
N ARG A 42 16.43 -16.60 87.29
CA ARG A 42 17.45 -15.75 87.91
C ARG A 42 18.75 -16.54 88.12
N SER A 43 19.87 -15.86 87.95
CA SER A 43 21.22 -16.40 88.17
C SER A 43 21.39 -17.02 89.56
N ALA A 44 20.77 -16.44 90.60
CA ALA A 44 20.81 -16.99 91.95
C ALA A 44 20.20 -18.42 92.06
N ASP A 45 19.27 -18.78 91.18
CA ASP A 45 18.59 -20.07 91.18
C ASP A 45 19.35 -21.14 90.37
N VAL A 46 20.37 -20.72 89.61
CA VAL A 46 21.11 -21.54 88.63
C VAL A 46 22.60 -21.65 88.98
N CYS A 47 23.24 -20.57 89.43
CA CYS A 47 24.65 -20.56 89.80
C CYS A 47 24.92 -21.48 91.01
N GLY A 48 26.01 -22.23 90.96
CA GLY A 48 26.36 -23.26 91.94
C GLY A 48 25.64 -24.59 91.74
N ARG A 49 24.78 -24.73 90.72
CA ARG A 49 24.12 -25.98 90.35
C ARG A 49 24.71 -26.59 89.07
N PRO A 50 24.65 -27.92 88.90
CA PRO A 50 25.02 -28.59 87.66
C PRO A 50 24.21 -28.08 86.46
N ALA A 51 24.85 -27.79 85.33
CA ALA A 51 24.19 -27.33 84.11
C ALA A 51 23.19 -28.37 83.56
N ARG A 52 23.37 -29.66 83.85
CA ARG A 52 22.42 -30.72 83.51
C ARG A 52 21.02 -30.51 84.09
N ASP A 53 20.91 -29.78 85.20
CA ASP A 53 19.62 -29.50 85.86
C ASP A 53 18.79 -28.46 85.09
N LEU A 54 19.41 -27.80 84.09
CA LEU A 54 18.73 -26.87 83.18
C LEU A 54 18.08 -27.58 82.00
N LEU A 55 18.46 -28.82 81.70
CA LEU A 55 17.84 -29.62 80.66
C LEU A 55 16.36 -29.92 80.99
N ALA A 56 15.51 -30.00 79.98
CA ALA A 56 14.14 -30.48 80.10
C ALA A 56 14.14 -31.88 80.77
N ASP A 57 14.90 -32.82 80.19
CA ASP A 57 15.24 -34.11 80.77
C ASP A 57 16.74 -34.17 81.16
N PRO A 58 17.08 -34.24 82.46
CA PRO A 58 18.47 -34.41 82.91
C PRO A 58 19.15 -35.68 82.39
N GLY A 59 18.38 -36.70 81.95
CA GLY A 59 18.89 -37.93 81.34
C GLY A 59 19.59 -37.72 79.99
N ASP A 60 19.30 -36.62 79.30
CA ASP A 60 19.89 -36.30 77.99
C ASP A 60 21.30 -35.70 78.09
N TRP A 61 21.83 -35.52 79.30
CA TRP A 61 23.13 -34.87 79.52
C TRP A 61 24.28 -35.54 78.76
N ASP A 62 24.34 -36.87 78.74
CA ASP A 62 25.38 -37.60 78.01
C ASP A 62 25.24 -37.43 76.49
N ALA A 63 24.01 -37.32 75.98
CA ALA A 63 23.75 -37.06 74.57
C ALA A 63 24.12 -35.62 74.17
N VAL A 64 23.87 -34.64 75.03
CA VAL A 64 24.29 -33.24 74.83
C VAL A 64 25.81 -33.12 74.88
N LEU A 65 26.48 -33.79 75.84
CA LEU A 65 27.95 -33.83 75.91
C LEU A 65 28.57 -34.54 74.71
N ALA A 66 27.94 -35.58 74.17
CA ALA A 66 28.42 -36.28 72.98
C ALA A 66 28.47 -35.37 71.74
N GLN A 67 27.54 -34.42 71.61
CA GLN A 67 27.53 -33.42 70.52
C GLN A 67 28.75 -32.47 70.60
N VAL A 68 29.26 -32.21 71.80
CA VAL A 68 30.40 -31.30 72.03
C VAL A 68 31.74 -32.05 72.05
N GLY A 69 31.76 -33.36 72.32
CA GLY A 69 32.96 -34.21 72.30
C GLY A 69 34.04 -33.84 73.33
N ARG A 70 35.25 -34.45 73.24
CA ARG A 70 36.39 -34.16 74.16
C ARG A 70 37.11 -32.84 73.79
N PRO A 71 37.62 -32.08 74.79
CA PRO A 71 38.12 -30.71 74.61
C PRO A 71 39.49 -30.68 73.90
N ALA A 72 39.51 -30.24 72.64
CA ALA A 72 40.76 -29.98 71.91
C ALA A 72 40.66 -28.88 70.83
N ASP A 73 39.48 -28.29 70.59
CA ASP A 73 39.27 -27.31 69.52
C ASP A 73 39.22 -25.87 70.09
N PRO A 74 40.17 -24.99 69.72
CA PRO A 74 40.20 -23.61 70.19
C PRO A 74 39.12 -22.70 69.59
N GLU A 75 38.46 -23.07 68.48
CA GLU A 75 37.42 -22.24 67.85
C GLU A 75 36.04 -22.41 68.52
N GLY A 76 35.88 -23.39 69.41
CA GLY A 76 34.63 -23.68 70.13
C GLY A 76 33.63 -24.48 69.29
N ARG A 77 32.76 -25.24 69.95
CA ARG A 77 31.90 -26.26 69.33
C ARG A 77 30.42 -26.00 69.53
N GLU A 78 29.64 -26.28 68.50
CA GLU A 78 28.19 -26.05 68.50
C GLU A 78 27.41 -27.34 68.78
N GLY A 79 26.33 -27.22 69.55
CA GLY A 79 25.41 -28.31 69.89
C GLY A 79 23.99 -27.81 70.08
N ARG A 80 23.06 -28.73 70.32
CA ARG A 80 21.65 -28.43 70.58
C ARG A 80 21.20 -29.09 71.88
N ALA A 81 20.39 -28.37 72.64
CA ALA A 81 19.81 -28.88 73.87
C ALA A 81 18.40 -28.30 74.08
N THR A 82 17.54 -29.06 74.73
CA THR A 82 16.23 -28.61 75.17
C THR A 82 16.31 -28.25 76.65
N LEU A 83 16.14 -26.96 76.98
CA LEU A 83 16.21 -26.44 78.33
C LEU A 83 14.81 -26.15 78.90
N ARG A 84 14.69 -26.16 80.23
CA ARG A 84 13.47 -25.74 80.92
C ARG A 84 13.34 -24.21 80.86
N HIS A 85 12.24 -23.73 80.29
CA HIS A 85 11.88 -22.33 80.17
C HIS A 85 10.77 -21.97 81.18
N GLY A 86 11.07 -21.08 82.13
CA GLY A 86 10.13 -20.71 83.19
C GLY A 86 9.69 -21.89 84.07
N SER A 87 8.43 -21.85 84.55
CA SER A 87 7.92 -22.83 85.53
C SER A 87 7.40 -24.14 84.93
N ARG A 88 7.06 -24.19 83.62
CA ARG A 88 6.51 -25.37 82.93
C ARG A 88 6.79 -25.46 81.41
N GLY A 89 7.60 -24.59 80.82
CA GLY A 89 7.91 -24.61 79.39
C GLY A 89 9.22 -25.33 79.06
N GLU A 90 9.38 -25.70 77.79
CA GLU A 90 10.62 -26.21 77.20
C GLU A 90 11.05 -25.29 76.06
N LEU A 91 12.36 -25.02 75.93
CA LEU A 91 12.94 -24.20 74.86
C LEU A 91 14.13 -24.94 74.25
N GLU A 92 14.08 -25.17 72.94
CA GLU A 92 15.23 -25.65 72.19
C GLU A 92 16.23 -24.51 71.96
N ILE A 93 17.49 -24.75 72.31
CA ILE A 93 18.58 -23.81 72.10
C ILE A 93 19.67 -24.44 71.22
N GLY A 94 20.25 -23.60 70.37
CA GLY A 94 21.59 -23.85 69.82
C GLY A 94 22.61 -23.22 70.77
N PHE A 95 23.65 -23.96 71.13
CA PHE A 95 24.70 -23.43 72.00
C PHE A 95 26.09 -23.67 71.42
N ARG A 96 27.02 -22.76 71.69
CA ARG A 96 28.44 -22.86 71.34
C ARG A 96 29.28 -22.86 72.61
N VAL A 97 30.13 -23.87 72.78
CA VAL A 97 31.03 -24.03 73.93
C VAL A 97 32.44 -23.63 73.53
N ILE A 98 33.00 -22.64 74.20
CA ILE A 98 34.35 -22.13 74.00
C ILE A 98 35.19 -22.49 75.24
N PRO A 99 36.29 -23.24 75.11
CA PRO A 99 37.15 -23.56 76.25
C PRO A 99 37.95 -22.32 76.70
N LEU A 100 38.02 -22.09 78.01
CA LEU A 100 38.78 -20.98 78.60
C LEU A 100 40.19 -21.44 79.01
N ALA A 101 41.20 -20.65 78.63
CA ALA A 101 42.59 -20.93 78.98
C ALA A 101 42.90 -20.47 80.43
N GLY A 102 42.97 -21.43 81.38
CA GLY A 102 43.62 -21.25 82.71
C GLY A 102 42.72 -21.36 83.95
N GLY A 103 43.25 -21.97 85.03
CA GLY A 103 42.66 -21.98 86.39
C GLY A 103 42.83 -23.29 87.19
N ALA A 104 43.92 -23.46 87.96
CA ALA A 104 44.24 -24.70 88.70
C ALA A 104 43.39 -24.96 89.97
N ARG A 105 42.28 -24.23 90.19
CA ARG A 105 41.35 -24.44 91.31
C ARG A 105 40.05 -25.07 90.83
N ARG A 106 39.41 -25.87 91.68
CA ARG A 106 38.16 -26.58 91.36
C ARG A 106 36.99 -25.63 91.01
N ASP A 107 37.00 -24.40 91.54
CA ASP A 107 35.94 -23.39 91.34
C ASP A 107 36.20 -22.38 90.20
N THR A 108 37.27 -22.53 89.41
CA THR A 108 37.49 -21.62 88.27
C THR A 108 36.74 -22.08 87.02
N ALA A 109 35.99 -21.17 86.40
CA ALA A 109 35.30 -21.40 85.14
C ALA A 109 36.28 -21.90 84.05
N ARG A 110 35.89 -22.97 83.36
CA ARG A 110 36.65 -23.65 82.30
C ARG A 110 36.00 -23.55 80.93
N PHE A 111 34.71 -23.27 80.85
CA PHE A 111 33.98 -23.18 79.58
C PHE A 111 33.08 -21.95 79.56
N LEU A 112 33.05 -21.25 78.42
CA LEU A 112 32.06 -20.24 78.09
C LEU A 112 31.05 -20.86 77.13
N VAL A 113 29.79 -20.93 77.53
CA VAL A 113 28.69 -21.42 76.70
C VAL A 113 27.89 -20.21 76.25
N LEU A 114 27.81 -19.98 74.94
CA LEU A 114 26.94 -18.99 74.32
C LEU A 114 25.70 -19.72 73.80
N GLY A 115 24.51 -19.33 74.23
CA GLY A 115 23.25 -19.95 73.82
C GLY A 115 22.35 -18.95 73.09
N ALA A 116 21.60 -19.45 72.12
CA ALA A 116 20.52 -18.72 71.46
C ALA A 116 19.36 -19.67 71.17
N ALA A 117 18.14 -19.15 71.10
CA ALA A 117 16.99 -19.95 70.70
C ALA A 117 17.24 -20.60 69.33
N LEU A 118 16.91 -21.89 69.18
CA LEU A 118 17.28 -22.66 68.00
C LEU A 118 16.64 -22.13 66.72
N ASP A 119 15.44 -21.56 66.82
CA ASP A 119 14.71 -20.89 65.74
C ASP A 119 15.42 -19.63 65.22
N LEU A 120 16.09 -18.87 66.09
CA LEU A 120 16.94 -17.73 65.71
C LEU A 120 18.20 -18.19 64.99
N VAL A 121 18.87 -19.23 65.49
CA VAL A 121 20.06 -19.82 64.84
C VAL A 121 19.71 -20.40 63.46
N ALA A 122 18.55 -21.06 63.35
CA ALA A 122 18.07 -21.60 62.08
C ALA A 122 17.76 -20.51 61.05
N ARG A 123 17.06 -19.44 61.44
CA ARG A 123 16.78 -18.27 60.59
C ARG A 123 18.06 -17.60 60.10
N TRP A 124 19.00 -17.31 60.99
CA TRP A 124 20.28 -16.71 60.60
C TRP A 124 21.07 -17.58 59.60
N ARG A 125 21.13 -18.90 59.81
CA ARG A 125 21.78 -19.82 58.87
C ARG A 125 21.09 -19.83 57.51
N GLN A 126 19.75 -19.76 57.48
CA GLN A 126 18.98 -19.67 56.24
C GLN A 126 19.26 -18.37 55.49
N ASP A 127 19.24 -17.22 56.19
CA ASP A 127 19.48 -15.90 55.59
C ASP A 127 20.92 -15.76 55.08
N HIS A 128 21.91 -16.25 55.84
CA HIS A 128 23.31 -16.27 55.42
C HIS A 128 23.53 -17.19 54.22
N ALA A 129 22.96 -18.40 54.22
CA ALA A 129 23.06 -19.32 53.09
C ALA A 129 22.39 -18.72 51.84
N PHE A 130 21.20 -18.13 51.97
CA PHE A 130 20.50 -17.44 50.90
C PHE A 130 21.35 -16.30 50.31
N THR A 131 21.90 -15.44 51.16
CA THR A 131 22.73 -14.29 50.72
C THR A 131 24.05 -14.76 50.12
N HIS A 132 24.64 -15.85 50.61
CA HIS A 132 25.86 -16.42 50.03
C HIS A 132 25.59 -16.95 48.61
N GLU A 133 24.58 -17.80 48.47
CA GLU A 133 24.19 -18.42 47.19
C GLU A 133 23.70 -17.40 46.15
N LEU A 134 23.05 -16.33 46.59
CA LEU A 134 22.59 -15.26 45.70
C LEU A 134 23.77 -14.61 44.95
N PHE A 135 24.92 -14.42 45.61
CA PHE A 135 26.12 -13.82 45.00
C PHE A 135 27.01 -14.83 44.25
N LEU A 136 26.68 -16.13 44.27
CA LEU A 136 27.34 -17.15 43.44
C LEU A 136 26.65 -17.34 42.08
N GLN A 137 25.50 -16.72 41.85
CA GLN A 137 24.77 -16.79 40.58
C GLN A 137 25.58 -16.16 39.43
N GLY A 138 25.63 -16.86 38.29
CA GLY A 138 26.43 -16.44 37.12
C GLY A 138 25.66 -15.76 35.99
N ARG A 139 24.33 -15.59 36.11
CA ARG A 139 23.47 -15.06 35.03
C ARG A 139 23.02 -13.62 35.21
N VAL A 140 23.19 -13.06 36.39
CA VAL A 140 22.71 -11.73 36.76
C VAL A 140 23.82 -11.03 37.52
N GLY A 141 24.13 -9.78 37.17
CA GLY A 141 25.09 -8.96 37.90
C GLY A 141 24.45 -8.42 39.17
N LEU A 142 25.07 -8.64 40.33
CA LEU A 142 24.59 -8.14 41.61
C LEU A 142 25.64 -7.23 42.20
N ALA A 143 25.26 -6.01 42.59
CA ALA A 143 26.12 -5.12 43.36
C ALA A 143 25.39 -4.51 44.55
N VAL A 144 26.14 -4.34 45.63
CA VAL A 144 25.74 -3.56 46.80
C VAL A 144 26.65 -2.36 46.87
N PHE A 145 26.04 -1.19 46.96
CA PHE A 145 26.73 0.08 47.08
C PHE A 145 26.47 0.69 48.46
N ASP A 146 27.44 1.43 48.98
CA ASP A 146 27.26 2.29 50.14
C ASP A 146 26.43 3.55 49.80
N ARG A 147 26.25 4.43 50.80
CA ARG A 147 25.52 5.71 50.63
C ARG A 147 26.16 6.67 49.64
N ASP A 148 27.47 6.56 49.42
CA ASP A 148 28.26 7.37 48.49
C ASP A 148 28.44 6.69 47.13
N LEU A 149 27.66 5.63 46.86
CA LEU A 149 27.66 4.80 45.67
C LEU A 149 29.01 4.14 45.37
N ARG A 150 29.77 3.79 46.42
CA ARG A 150 30.95 2.93 46.30
C ARG A 150 30.56 1.48 46.46
N LEU A 151 31.12 0.64 45.62
CA LEU A 151 30.75 -0.76 45.52
C LEU A 151 31.33 -1.55 46.71
N LEU A 152 30.46 -2.06 47.59
CA LEU A 152 30.82 -2.83 48.78
C LEU A 152 30.95 -4.33 48.48
N ARG A 153 30.07 -4.85 47.64
CA ARG A 153 30.03 -6.28 47.30
C ARG A 153 29.48 -6.46 45.91
N THR A 154 30.03 -7.41 45.17
CA THR A 154 29.47 -7.83 43.89
C THR A 154 29.82 -9.27 43.59
N ASN A 155 29.08 -9.91 42.69
CA ASN A 155 29.48 -11.19 42.13
C ASN A 155 30.46 -11.01 40.96
N SER A 156 31.12 -12.09 40.55
CA SER A 156 32.09 -12.11 39.44
C SER A 156 31.50 -11.74 38.08
N HIS A 157 30.19 -11.52 37.99
CA HIS A 157 29.42 -11.27 36.77
C HIS A 157 28.65 -9.95 36.80
N LEU A 158 29.07 -8.97 37.62
CA LEU A 158 28.41 -7.66 37.68
C LEU A 158 28.06 -7.14 36.29
N LEU A 159 29.02 -7.29 35.37
CA LEU A 159 28.96 -6.93 33.98
C LEU A 159 29.94 -7.86 33.23
N PRO A 160 29.52 -8.73 32.29
CA PRO A 160 30.41 -9.65 31.58
C PRO A 160 31.20 -8.94 30.46
N TYR A 161 31.92 -7.87 30.80
CA TYR A 161 32.52 -6.95 29.82
C TYR A 161 34.05 -6.94 29.86
N THR A 162 34.63 -6.68 28.71
CA THR A 162 36.05 -6.41 28.51
C THR A 162 36.46 -5.14 29.26
N GLY A 163 37.56 -5.21 30.01
CA GLY A 163 38.15 -4.05 30.69
C GLY A 163 37.57 -3.68 32.06
N VAL A 164 36.72 -4.53 32.65
CA VAL A 164 36.26 -4.37 34.04
C VAL A 164 37.37 -4.86 35.00
N PRO A 165 37.75 -4.08 36.04
CA PRO A 165 38.76 -4.50 37.02
C PRO A 165 38.37 -5.77 37.80
N LEU A 166 39.36 -6.61 38.15
CA LEU A 166 39.15 -7.84 38.94
C LEU A 166 38.73 -7.59 40.40
N ASP A 167 39.11 -6.43 40.97
CA ASP A 167 38.68 -5.98 42.29
C ASP A 167 37.92 -4.66 42.17
N LEU A 168 36.62 -4.74 42.46
CA LEU A 168 35.67 -3.64 42.37
C LEU A 168 35.36 -3.02 43.73
N HIS A 169 35.86 -3.57 44.83
CA HIS A 169 35.55 -3.08 46.17
C HIS A 169 36.02 -1.62 46.35
N GLY A 170 35.12 -0.75 46.79
CA GLY A 170 35.34 0.68 47.04
C GLY A 170 35.36 1.58 45.80
N ARG A 171 35.26 1.02 44.59
CA ARG A 171 35.22 1.76 43.32
C ARG A 171 33.84 2.32 43.02
N ARG A 172 33.78 3.32 42.15
CA ARG A 172 32.55 3.88 41.56
C ARG A 172 32.36 3.38 40.13
N LEU A 173 31.12 3.42 39.64
CA LEU A 173 30.81 3.02 38.26
C LEU A 173 31.62 3.84 37.23
N ALA A 174 31.82 5.14 37.48
CA ALA A 174 32.61 6.02 36.62
C ALA A 174 34.10 5.66 36.52
N ASP A 175 34.62 4.78 37.39
CA ASP A 175 36.03 4.36 37.35
C ASP A 175 36.29 3.34 36.22
N PHE A 176 35.24 2.74 35.64
CA PHE A 176 35.36 1.71 34.60
C PHE A 176 34.28 1.77 33.50
N LEU A 177 33.21 2.54 33.68
CA LEU A 177 32.21 2.85 32.67
C LEU A 177 32.42 4.23 32.05
N TRP A 178 31.87 4.44 30.86
CA TRP A 178 31.82 5.76 30.23
C TRP A 178 31.09 6.76 31.12
N ALA A 179 31.58 8.00 31.17
CA ALA A 179 31.14 8.99 32.17
C ALA A 179 29.65 9.35 32.08
N GLU A 180 29.05 9.31 30.89
CA GLU A 180 27.61 9.53 30.70
C GLU A 180 26.78 8.35 31.20
N ASP A 181 27.16 7.13 30.84
CA ASP A 181 26.47 5.89 31.21
C ASP A 181 26.54 5.68 32.73
N ALA A 182 27.71 5.93 33.35
CA ALA A 182 27.89 5.88 34.79
C ALA A 182 27.00 6.89 35.53
N ARG A 183 26.93 8.15 35.04
CA ARG A 183 26.08 9.20 35.64
C ARG A 183 24.60 8.82 35.56
N SER A 184 24.16 8.30 34.42
CA SER A 184 22.78 7.84 34.23
C SER A 184 22.36 6.81 35.30
N ILE A 185 23.24 5.87 35.61
CA ILE A 185 22.99 4.85 36.64
C ILE A 185 23.11 5.44 38.05
N ASP A 186 24.17 6.20 38.34
CA ASP A 186 24.41 6.79 39.66
C ASP A 186 23.27 7.69 40.11
N ASP A 187 22.68 8.48 39.20
CA ASP A 187 21.58 9.38 39.54
C ASP A 187 20.33 8.60 39.96
N ARG A 188 20.01 7.49 39.28
CA ARG A 188 18.91 6.60 39.66
C ARG A 188 19.17 5.88 40.97
N LEU A 189 20.39 5.38 41.18
CA LEU A 189 20.75 4.73 42.44
C LEU A 189 20.69 5.72 43.62
N ARG A 190 21.14 6.96 43.43
CA ARG A 190 21.08 8.02 44.45
C ARG A 190 19.64 8.38 44.82
N GLU A 191 18.75 8.41 43.83
CA GLU A 191 17.31 8.62 44.02
C GLU A 191 16.70 7.49 44.89
N VAL A 192 17.05 6.22 44.64
CA VAL A 192 16.60 5.08 45.46
C VAL A 192 17.10 5.19 46.90
N VAL A 193 18.36 5.56 47.11
CA VAL A 193 18.93 5.76 48.47
C VAL A 193 18.17 6.86 49.23
N HIS A 194 17.89 8.00 48.58
CA HIS A 194 17.20 9.12 49.24
C HIS A 194 15.71 8.89 49.45
N SER A 195 14.99 8.43 48.41
CA SER A 195 13.54 8.29 48.43
C SER A 195 13.07 7.00 49.13
N GLY A 196 13.87 5.93 49.06
CA GLY A 196 13.47 4.59 49.49
C GLY A 196 12.51 3.88 48.53
N ILE A 197 12.11 4.50 47.42
CA ILE A 197 11.26 3.89 46.40
C ILE A 197 12.13 2.96 45.56
N PRO A 198 11.78 1.66 45.42
CA PRO A 198 12.56 0.74 44.62
C PRO A 198 12.43 1.07 43.12
N LEU A 199 13.54 0.92 42.41
CA LEU A 199 13.62 1.04 40.96
C LEU A 199 13.24 -0.30 40.34
N ALA A 200 12.02 -0.36 39.79
CA ALA A 200 11.45 -1.56 39.19
C ALA A 200 12.25 -2.08 37.97
N GLY A 201 12.98 -1.19 37.30
CA GLY A 201 13.82 -1.50 36.15
C GLY A 201 13.91 -0.34 35.18
N PHE A 202 15.11 0.01 34.74
CA PHE A 202 15.31 0.89 33.59
C PHE A 202 16.41 0.35 32.70
N ASN A 203 16.22 0.47 31.39
CA ASN A 203 17.20 0.05 30.39
C ASN A 203 18.14 1.21 30.10
N THR A 204 19.44 0.94 30.07
CA THR A 204 20.44 1.93 29.67
C THR A 204 21.59 1.26 28.92
N THR A 205 22.25 2.03 28.05
CA THR A 205 23.45 1.57 27.37
C THR A 205 24.64 1.71 28.31
N VAL A 206 25.44 0.66 28.40
CA VAL A 206 26.65 0.58 29.22
C VAL A 206 27.85 0.33 28.30
N ARG A 207 28.72 1.33 28.19
CA ARG A 207 30.03 1.24 27.53
C ARG A 207 31.14 1.22 28.56
N THR A 208 32.13 0.35 28.36
CA THR A 208 33.33 0.35 29.20
C THR A 208 34.37 1.31 28.63
N LEU A 209 35.30 1.78 29.48
CA LEU A 209 36.41 2.62 29.01
C LEU A 209 37.33 1.91 28.01
N HIS A 210 37.33 0.58 27.99
CA HIS A 210 38.15 -0.24 27.09
C HIS A 210 37.41 -0.65 25.80
N ASP A 211 36.08 -0.54 25.78
CA ASP A 211 35.24 -0.79 24.61
C ASP A 211 34.18 0.33 24.48
N PRO A 212 34.58 1.53 24.04
CA PRO A 212 33.67 2.67 23.92
C PRO A 212 32.67 2.53 22.77
N ARG A 213 32.85 1.56 21.86
CA ARG A 213 31.97 1.34 20.69
C ARG A 213 31.05 0.11 20.85
N GLY A 214 31.41 -0.89 21.66
CA GLY A 214 30.64 -2.11 21.93
C GLY A 214 29.62 -2.01 23.07
N GLY A 215 28.89 -0.89 23.15
CA GLY A 215 27.91 -0.66 24.22
C GLY A 215 26.85 -1.76 24.31
N ARG A 216 26.51 -2.17 25.54
CA ARG A 216 25.48 -3.18 25.84
C ARG A 216 24.24 -2.54 26.45
N ILE A 217 23.07 -3.13 26.26
CA ILE A 217 21.85 -2.64 26.90
C ILE A 217 21.61 -3.47 28.15
N VAL A 218 21.57 -2.79 29.29
CA VAL A 218 21.42 -3.41 30.61
C VAL A 218 20.17 -2.88 31.28
N THR A 219 19.36 -3.79 31.83
CA THR A 219 18.30 -3.43 32.76
C THR A 219 18.88 -3.34 34.16
N VAL A 220 18.74 -2.18 34.79
CA VAL A 220 19.16 -1.94 36.17
C VAL A 220 17.91 -1.86 37.06
N GLN A 221 17.84 -2.74 38.04
CA GLN A 221 16.83 -2.72 39.10
C GLN A 221 17.54 -2.44 40.42
N ALA A 222 16.91 -1.70 41.33
CA ALA A 222 17.57 -1.35 42.58
C ALA A 222 16.60 -1.17 43.74
N PHE A 223 17.04 -1.52 44.94
CA PHE A 223 16.27 -1.32 46.17
C PHE A 223 17.19 -0.88 47.31
N ARG A 224 16.65 -0.05 48.19
CA ARG A 224 17.40 0.53 49.30
C ARG A 224 17.69 -0.52 50.36
N LEU A 225 18.93 -0.55 50.85
CA LEU A 225 19.31 -1.29 52.05
C LEU A 225 19.22 -0.36 53.25
N GLN A 226 18.56 -0.79 54.32
CA GLN A 226 18.30 0.02 55.50
C GLN A 226 18.39 -0.82 56.78
N GLU A 227 18.81 -0.17 57.87
CA GLU A 227 18.83 -0.76 59.20
C GLU A 227 17.39 -0.97 59.72
N PRO A 228 17.19 -1.81 60.76
CA PRO A 228 15.87 -2.05 61.34
C PRO A 228 15.16 -0.80 61.86
N ASP A 229 15.91 0.27 62.16
CA ASP A 229 15.41 1.56 62.60
C ASP A 229 15.07 2.53 61.44
N GLY A 230 15.27 2.08 60.20
CA GLY A 230 14.94 2.80 58.97
C GLY A 230 16.08 3.66 58.39
N HIS A 231 17.28 3.69 59.00
CA HIS A 231 18.40 4.44 58.44
C HIS A 231 18.97 3.78 57.17
N PRO A 232 19.21 4.56 56.09
CA PRO A 232 19.72 4.00 54.83
C PRO A 232 21.19 3.59 54.96
N MET A 233 21.49 2.32 54.70
CA MET A 233 22.85 1.77 54.62
C MET A 233 23.46 1.93 53.23
N GLY A 234 22.63 1.89 52.18
CA GLY A 234 23.08 1.89 50.80
C GLY A 234 22.00 1.40 49.84
N VAL A 235 22.42 0.84 48.71
CA VAL A 235 21.51 0.34 47.67
C VAL A 235 22.04 -0.97 47.09
N ALA A 236 21.18 -1.96 46.94
CA ALA A 236 21.45 -3.16 46.17
C ALA A 236 20.89 -2.97 44.76
N ALA A 237 21.68 -3.31 43.76
CA ALA A 237 21.29 -3.22 42.36
C ALA A 237 21.55 -4.54 41.63
N VAL A 238 20.66 -4.82 40.68
CA VAL A 238 20.63 -5.99 39.82
C VAL A 238 20.81 -5.51 38.40
N PHE A 239 21.78 -6.06 37.69
CA PHE A 239 22.15 -5.74 36.33
C PHE A 239 21.90 -6.96 35.45
N THR A 240 21.01 -6.83 34.46
CA THR A 240 20.70 -7.91 33.52
C THR A 240 21.04 -7.45 32.10
N ASP A 241 21.89 -8.21 31.41
CA ASP A 241 22.17 -7.96 29.99
C ASP A 241 20.94 -8.35 29.17
N VAL A 242 20.30 -7.34 28.58
CA VAL A 242 19.12 -7.49 27.72
C VAL A 242 19.43 -7.08 26.28
N THR A 243 20.70 -6.99 25.90
CA THR A 243 21.14 -6.53 24.57
C THR A 243 20.47 -7.33 23.46
N ASP A 244 20.53 -8.65 23.52
CA ASP A 244 19.92 -9.52 22.49
C ASP A 244 18.39 -9.38 22.46
N HIS A 245 17.75 -9.22 23.62
CA HIS A 245 16.31 -9.05 23.72
C HIS A 245 15.85 -7.72 23.12
N GLU A 246 16.53 -6.62 23.45
CA GLU A 246 16.23 -5.29 22.94
C GLU A 246 16.57 -5.16 21.44
N ARG A 247 17.68 -5.75 20.98
CA ARG A 247 18.01 -5.84 19.55
C ARG A 247 16.96 -6.65 18.78
N ALA A 248 16.53 -7.80 19.32
CA ALA A 248 15.47 -8.60 18.70
C ALA A 248 14.13 -7.86 18.67
N ARG A 249 13.78 -7.14 19.74
CA ARG A 249 12.57 -6.31 19.81
C ARG A 249 12.62 -5.16 18.79
N ALA A 250 13.75 -4.45 18.69
CA ALA A 250 13.96 -3.39 17.70
C ALA A 250 13.89 -3.94 16.26
N ARG A 251 14.45 -5.13 16.02
CA ARG A 251 14.34 -5.83 14.72
C ARG A 251 12.89 -6.13 14.35
N LEU A 252 12.11 -6.68 15.29
CA LEU A 252 10.69 -6.97 15.05
C LEU A 252 9.86 -5.71 14.83
N ASP A 253 10.11 -4.65 15.60
CA ASP A 253 9.46 -3.34 15.41
C ASP A 253 9.75 -2.76 14.01
N LEU A 254 11.01 -2.83 13.58
CA LEU A 254 11.40 -2.37 12.24
C LEU A 254 10.73 -3.19 11.14
N LEU A 255 10.70 -4.52 11.27
CA LEU A 255 9.98 -5.39 10.32
C LEU A 255 8.49 -5.04 10.25
N TYR A 256 7.85 -4.76 11.39
CA TYR A 256 6.45 -4.35 11.45
C TYR A 256 6.22 -3.02 10.73
N ARG A 257 7.02 -1.99 11.04
CA ARG A 257 6.93 -0.68 10.38
C ARG A 257 7.20 -0.76 8.88
N ALA A 258 8.22 -1.51 8.46
CA ALA A 258 8.53 -1.73 7.05
C ALA A 258 7.38 -2.46 6.32
N THR A 259 6.80 -3.49 6.94
CA THR A 259 5.65 -4.20 6.34
C THR A 259 4.42 -3.30 6.23
N GLY A 260 4.18 -2.45 7.21
CA GLY A 260 3.12 -1.43 7.16
C GLY A 260 3.31 -0.43 6.01
N ALA A 261 4.52 0.07 5.82
CA ALA A 261 4.87 0.94 4.68
C ALA A 261 4.65 0.25 3.33
N LEU A 262 5.01 -1.03 3.22
CA LEU A 262 4.87 -1.78 1.97
C LEU A 262 3.40 -2.08 1.58
N GLY A 263 2.51 -2.20 2.56
CA GLY A 263 1.10 -2.56 2.35
C GLY A 263 0.15 -1.39 2.09
N GLY A 264 0.61 -0.14 2.23
CA GLY A 264 -0.24 1.05 2.19
C GLY A 264 -0.61 1.55 0.79
N SER A 265 0.02 1.04 -0.28
CA SER A 265 -0.18 1.52 -1.64
C SER A 265 0.04 0.44 -2.70
N LEU A 266 -0.68 0.53 -3.82
CA LEU A 266 -0.42 -0.23 -5.05
C LEU A 266 0.41 0.56 -6.08
N SER A 267 1.03 1.68 -5.65
CA SER A 267 1.95 2.46 -6.46
C SER A 267 3.40 2.09 -6.17
N VAL A 268 4.13 1.64 -7.20
CA VAL A 268 5.55 1.26 -7.07
C VAL A 268 6.37 2.37 -6.44
N LEU A 269 6.17 3.62 -6.85
CA LEU A 269 6.92 4.78 -6.36
C LEU A 269 6.65 5.02 -4.86
N ARG A 270 5.37 5.10 -4.49
CA ARG A 270 4.96 5.39 -3.12
C ARG A 270 5.41 4.30 -2.15
N THR A 271 5.27 3.03 -2.56
CA THR A 271 5.74 1.88 -1.78
C THR A 271 7.24 1.95 -1.45
N VAL A 272 8.08 2.39 -2.40
CA VAL A 272 9.53 2.48 -2.16
C VAL A 272 9.94 3.76 -1.43
N GLU A 273 9.19 4.85 -1.58
CA GLU A 273 9.35 6.09 -0.80
C GLU A 273 9.05 5.85 0.68
N ASP A 274 7.87 5.29 1.00
CA ASP A 274 7.46 4.97 2.36
C ASP A 274 8.48 4.01 3.02
N LEU A 275 9.04 3.07 2.24
CA LEU A 275 10.05 2.14 2.72
C LEU A 275 11.37 2.83 3.11
N VAL A 276 11.93 3.70 2.25
CA VAL A 276 13.22 4.35 2.55
C VAL A 276 13.13 5.30 3.73
N GLU A 277 11.97 5.96 3.93
CA GLU A 277 11.71 6.83 5.08
C GLU A 277 11.73 6.06 6.40
N VAL A 278 11.25 4.81 6.41
CA VAL A 278 11.31 3.94 7.59
C VAL A 278 12.72 3.41 7.84
N LEU A 279 13.46 3.06 6.79
CA LEU A 279 14.76 2.39 6.91
C LEU A 279 15.92 3.34 7.22
N ALA A 280 15.92 4.54 6.63
CA ALA A 280 16.99 5.50 6.82
C ALA A 280 17.28 5.74 8.31
N PRO A 281 16.34 6.16 9.18
CA PRO A 281 16.65 6.43 10.59
C PRO A 281 16.93 5.18 11.44
N ALA A 282 16.63 3.97 10.95
CA ALA A 282 16.67 2.75 11.75
C ALA A 282 17.91 1.87 11.50
N LEU A 283 18.40 1.84 10.25
CA LEU A 283 19.51 0.97 9.85
C LEU A 283 20.68 1.72 9.19
N GLY A 284 20.49 2.97 8.80
CA GLY A 284 21.51 3.80 8.16
C GLY A 284 21.43 5.27 8.58
N ASP A 285 22.06 6.12 7.79
CA ASP A 285 21.88 7.57 7.78
C ASP A 285 21.27 8.02 6.45
N CYS A 286 21.50 7.23 5.39
CA CYS A 286 20.88 7.32 4.08
C CYS A 286 20.31 5.97 3.63
N ALA A 287 19.20 6.01 2.90
CA ALA A 287 18.60 4.87 2.21
C ALA A 287 18.23 5.24 0.77
N ALA A 288 18.34 4.29 -0.16
CA ALA A 288 17.85 4.45 -1.52
C ALA A 288 17.35 3.13 -2.10
N VAL A 289 16.35 3.23 -2.98
CA VAL A 289 15.86 2.12 -3.79
C VAL A 289 16.08 2.44 -5.27
N ASP A 290 16.77 1.55 -5.98
CA ASP A 290 17.00 1.65 -7.42
C ASP A 290 16.30 0.47 -8.11
N LEU A 291 15.38 0.75 -9.05
CA LEU A 291 14.58 -0.25 -9.77
C LEU A 291 14.89 -0.28 -11.26
N ALA A 292 14.66 -1.42 -11.91
CA ALA A 292 14.74 -1.51 -13.37
C ALA A 292 13.66 -0.64 -14.03
N GLU A 293 14.02 0.06 -15.11
CA GLU A 293 13.13 0.99 -15.81
C GLU A 293 11.81 0.33 -16.29
N THR A 294 11.86 -0.96 -16.67
CA THR A 294 10.69 -1.72 -17.10
C THR A 294 9.64 -1.88 -16.01
N VAL A 295 10.02 -1.88 -14.72
CA VAL A 295 9.09 -2.02 -13.59
C VAL A 295 8.12 -0.85 -13.53
N LEU A 296 8.58 0.36 -13.89
CA LEU A 296 7.77 1.58 -13.92
C LEU A 296 6.63 1.50 -14.94
N THR A 297 6.80 0.67 -15.97
CA THR A 297 5.79 0.50 -17.01
C THR A 297 4.94 -0.76 -16.84
N GLY A 298 5.12 -1.48 -15.72
CA GLY A 298 4.48 -2.78 -15.48
C GLY A 298 5.21 -3.96 -16.16
N GLY A 299 6.29 -3.67 -16.90
CA GLY A 299 7.11 -4.66 -17.57
C GLY A 299 7.91 -5.52 -16.59
N GLU A 300 8.16 -6.77 -16.98
CA GLU A 300 8.98 -7.69 -16.20
C GLU A 300 10.45 -7.56 -16.61
N PRO A 301 11.39 -7.37 -15.67
CA PRO A 301 12.81 -7.48 -15.96
C PRO A 301 13.16 -8.88 -16.48
N PRO A 302 14.16 -9.02 -17.35
CA PRO A 302 14.54 -10.33 -17.88
C PRO A 302 15.01 -11.29 -16.77
N ALA A 303 14.60 -12.56 -16.89
CA ALA A 303 14.75 -13.59 -15.87
C ALA A 303 16.17 -14.19 -15.77
N ASP A 304 17.08 -13.77 -16.64
CA ASP A 304 18.48 -14.17 -16.66
C ASP A 304 19.27 -13.66 -15.43
N GLY A 305 18.64 -12.89 -14.54
CA GLY A 305 19.15 -12.52 -13.21
C GLY A 305 20.33 -11.54 -13.24
N GLN A 306 20.86 -11.29 -14.43
CA GLN A 306 21.77 -10.21 -14.74
C GLN A 306 20.93 -9.02 -15.17
N LEU A 307 20.71 -8.08 -14.27
CA LEU A 307 20.25 -6.75 -14.67
C LEU A 307 21.40 -6.08 -15.45
N THR A 308 21.55 -6.43 -16.73
CA THR A 308 22.35 -5.68 -17.70
C THR A 308 21.70 -4.34 -18.05
N LEU A 309 20.45 -4.15 -17.62
CA LEU A 309 19.68 -2.92 -17.77
C LEU A 309 20.07 -1.88 -16.70
N PRO A 310 20.09 -0.59 -17.06
CA PRO A 310 20.33 0.48 -16.10
C PRO A 310 19.23 0.50 -15.04
N LEU A 311 19.62 0.58 -13.77
CA LEU A 311 18.70 0.89 -12.69
C LEU A 311 18.44 2.38 -12.62
N VAL A 312 17.21 2.74 -12.29
CA VAL A 312 16.77 4.11 -12.04
C VAL A 312 16.53 4.26 -10.54
N ARG A 313 17.14 5.27 -9.94
CA ARG A 313 16.91 5.63 -8.54
C ARG A 313 15.49 6.15 -8.37
N MET A 314 14.70 5.45 -7.57
CA MET A 314 13.27 5.72 -7.40
C MET A 314 12.97 6.49 -6.13
N ALA A 315 13.66 6.17 -5.03
CA ALA A 315 13.44 6.81 -3.75
C ALA A 315 14.74 6.95 -2.97
N VAL A 316 14.82 8.01 -2.17
CA VAL A 316 15.92 8.31 -1.26
C VAL A 316 15.40 8.96 0.01
N ALA A 317 15.95 8.59 1.16
CA ALA A 317 15.74 9.30 2.42
C ALA A 317 17.07 9.39 3.22
N GLY A 318 17.22 10.42 4.07
CA GLY A 318 18.38 10.54 4.97
C GLY A 318 19.16 11.87 4.93
N THR A 319 20.20 11.97 5.76
CA THR A 319 21.17 13.08 5.83
C THR A 319 22.03 13.11 4.55
N GLU A 320 22.24 14.25 3.92
CA GLU A 320 22.85 14.34 2.57
C GLU A 320 22.04 13.71 1.42
N SER A 321 20.74 13.42 1.62
CA SER A 321 19.85 12.95 0.54
C SER A 321 19.79 13.88 -0.68
N GLU A 322 20.08 15.17 -0.52
CA GLU A 322 20.20 16.12 -1.64
C GLU A 322 21.34 15.78 -2.61
N ALA A 323 22.45 15.20 -2.13
CA ALA A 323 23.53 14.70 -3.00
C ALA A 323 23.10 13.48 -3.83
N LEU A 324 21.99 12.83 -3.43
CA LEU A 324 21.41 11.66 -4.07
C LEU A 324 20.13 12.00 -4.87
N ARG A 325 19.63 13.25 -4.83
CA ARG A 325 18.34 13.64 -5.43
C ARG A 325 18.35 13.57 -6.96
N THR A 326 17.62 12.55 -7.46
CA THR A 326 16.87 12.45 -8.73
C THR A 326 17.49 13.00 -10.02
N GLY A 327 17.82 12.09 -10.94
CA GLY A 327 18.01 12.43 -12.35
C GLY A 327 18.57 11.33 -13.23
N THR A 328 19.76 10.78 -12.93
CA THR A 328 20.52 9.99 -13.94
C THR A 328 21.61 9.10 -13.36
N ALA A 329 21.53 8.65 -12.11
CA ALA A 329 22.47 7.62 -11.64
C ALA A 329 22.05 6.25 -12.19
N ARG A 330 22.34 6.02 -13.48
CA ARG A 330 22.26 4.69 -14.09
C ARG A 330 23.41 3.87 -13.54
N PHE A 331 23.17 3.15 -12.45
CA PHE A 331 24.15 2.20 -11.98
C PHE A 331 24.21 1.04 -12.96
N ALA A 332 25.36 0.84 -13.60
CA ALA A 332 25.66 -0.45 -14.17
C ALA A 332 25.59 -1.48 -13.02
N ALA A 333 24.90 -2.60 -13.22
CA ALA A 333 25.12 -3.72 -12.32
C ALA A 333 26.61 -4.07 -12.41
N GLY A 334 27.33 -3.88 -11.30
CA GLY A 334 28.76 -4.17 -11.23
C GLY A 334 29.01 -5.59 -11.74
N LEU A 335 30.00 -5.68 -12.62
CA LEU A 335 30.43 -6.86 -13.36
C LEU A 335 30.11 -8.19 -12.68
N ALA A 336 29.37 -9.01 -13.43
CA ALA A 336 29.28 -10.45 -13.34
C ALA A 336 30.52 -11.10 -12.71
N ALA A 337 30.50 -11.34 -11.39
CA ALA A 337 31.21 -12.49 -10.86
C ALA A 337 30.47 -13.74 -11.41
N PRO A 338 31.14 -14.66 -12.13
CA PRO A 338 30.52 -15.89 -12.61
C PRO A 338 30.08 -16.71 -11.38
N GLY A 339 28.80 -16.63 -11.02
CA GLY A 339 28.27 -17.18 -9.77
C GLY A 339 27.19 -16.31 -9.10
N ALA A 340 27.02 -15.05 -9.50
CA ALA A 340 26.08 -14.08 -8.92
C ALA A 340 24.58 -14.32 -9.24
N ARG A 341 24.14 -15.59 -9.25
CA ARG A 341 22.71 -15.97 -9.19
C ARG A 341 22.11 -15.77 -7.78
N GLY A 342 22.91 -15.35 -6.81
CA GLY A 342 22.47 -15.13 -5.44
C GLY A 342 21.58 -13.89 -5.32
N CYS A 343 20.40 -14.06 -4.74
CA CYS A 343 19.66 -12.97 -4.10
C CYS A 343 20.23 -12.78 -2.68
N ARG A 344 21.52 -12.45 -2.59
CA ARG A 344 22.20 -12.11 -1.35
C ARG A 344 22.65 -10.66 -1.40
N GLY A 345 22.60 -10.01 -0.24
CA GLY A 345 23.13 -8.69 -0.03
C GLY A 345 24.64 -8.69 0.15
N GLU A 346 25.20 -7.49 0.10
CA GLU A 346 26.62 -7.22 0.27
C GLU A 346 26.80 -6.13 1.34
N LEU A 347 27.83 -6.29 2.17
CA LEU A 347 28.22 -5.35 3.21
C LEU A 347 29.66 -4.89 2.94
N VAL A 348 29.86 -3.57 2.91
CA VAL A 348 31.16 -2.93 2.71
C VAL A 348 31.45 -2.04 3.91
N THR A 349 32.57 -2.27 4.59
CA THR A 349 33.03 -1.49 5.75
C THR A 349 34.41 -0.88 5.48
N GLY A 350 34.78 0.18 6.19
CA GLY A 350 36.12 0.78 6.09
C GLY A 350 36.30 1.75 4.92
N LEU A 351 35.21 2.29 4.38
CA LEU A 351 35.25 3.28 3.29
C LEU A 351 35.91 4.60 3.71
N GLY A 352 35.87 4.93 5.01
CA GLY A 352 36.40 6.18 5.58
C GLY A 352 37.90 6.17 5.90
N ASP A 353 38.53 5.00 6.04
CA ASP A 353 39.95 4.84 6.41
C ASP A 353 40.89 4.85 5.19
N LEU A 354 40.35 5.04 3.99
CA LEU A 354 41.12 5.03 2.74
C LEU A 354 41.77 6.42 2.49
N PRO A 355 43.11 6.52 2.40
CA PRO A 355 43.77 7.79 2.11
C PRO A 355 43.29 8.35 0.76
N ALA A 356 43.02 9.65 0.70
CA ALA A 356 42.61 10.35 -0.51
C ALA A 356 43.57 10.02 -1.66
N GLY A 357 43.11 9.20 -2.60
CA GLY A 357 43.86 8.80 -3.81
C GLY A 357 44.45 7.38 -3.85
N SER A 358 44.31 6.54 -2.81
CA SER A 358 44.97 5.21 -2.80
C SER A 358 44.08 3.96 -2.67
N GLY A 359 42.75 4.08 -2.63
CA GLY A 359 41.89 2.87 -2.55
C GLY A 359 40.41 3.01 -2.90
N ARG A 360 39.96 4.12 -3.49
CA ARG A 360 38.58 4.24 -4.02
C ARG A 360 38.32 3.42 -5.29
N ALA A 361 39.36 2.80 -5.88
CA ALA A 361 39.26 2.08 -7.14
C ALA A 361 38.72 0.64 -7.03
N GLU A 362 38.70 0.03 -5.83
CA GLU A 362 38.21 -1.35 -5.61
C GLU A 362 36.79 -1.42 -5.01
N ALA A 363 36.28 -0.33 -4.44
CA ALA A 363 34.93 -0.31 -3.85
C ALA A 363 33.85 -0.18 -4.94
N PRO A 364 32.72 -0.89 -4.83
CA PRO A 364 31.61 -0.74 -5.79
C PRO A 364 31.08 0.69 -5.83
N GLU A 365 30.74 1.18 -7.04
CA GLU A 365 30.25 2.55 -7.27
C GLU A 365 29.07 2.92 -6.36
N TRP A 366 28.17 1.97 -6.10
CA TRP A 366 27.03 2.15 -5.21
C TRP A 366 27.44 2.40 -3.75
N ALA A 367 28.52 1.78 -3.27
CA ALA A 367 28.98 1.89 -1.89
C ALA A 367 29.58 3.27 -1.60
N THR A 368 30.16 3.90 -2.62
CA THR A 368 30.79 5.23 -2.55
C THR A 368 29.86 6.37 -2.98
N ALA A 369 28.58 6.10 -3.22
CA ALA A 369 27.63 7.07 -3.77
C ALA A 369 27.29 8.22 -2.79
N VAL A 370 27.48 8.02 -1.49
CA VAL A 370 27.26 9.03 -0.44
C VAL A 370 28.62 9.56 0.06
N PRO A 371 28.89 10.87 -0.04
CA PRO A 371 30.06 11.48 0.57
C PRO A 371 30.13 11.20 2.07
N GLY A 372 31.34 10.96 2.60
CA GLY A 372 31.51 10.72 4.05
C GLY A 372 30.97 9.38 4.58
N ALA A 373 30.40 8.52 3.74
CA ALA A 373 30.00 7.18 4.15
C ALA A 373 31.23 6.34 4.52
N HIS A 374 31.24 5.77 5.73
CA HIS A 374 32.30 4.87 6.21
C HIS A 374 31.92 3.40 6.03
N SER A 375 30.64 3.10 5.82
CA SER A 375 30.12 1.76 5.52
C SER A 375 28.82 1.82 4.74
N ALA A 376 28.54 0.79 3.96
CA ALA A 376 27.34 0.66 3.16
C ALA A 376 26.89 -0.81 3.07
N MET A 377 25.59 -1.04 2.98
CA MET A 377 25.00 -2.36 2.75
C MET A 377 23.93 -2.30 1.68
N THR A 378 23.84 -3.33 0.86
CA THR A 378 22.84 -3.43 -0.20
C THR A 378 22.19 -4.80 -0.20
N ALA A 379 20.91 -4.86 -0.54
CA ALA A 379 20.17 -6.11 -0.71
C ALA A 379 19.38 -6.08 -2.04
N PRO A 380 19.39 -7.18 -2.82
CA PRO A 380 18.64 -7.24 -4.06
C PRO A 380 17.14 -7.38 -3.79
N LEU A 381 16.34 -6.66 -4.56
CA LEU A 381 14.88 -6.80 -4.55
C LEU A 381 14.49 -7.96 -5.46
N CYS A 382 14.47 -9.17 -4.91
CA CYS A 382 14.12 -10.39 -5.63
C CYS A 382 12.76 -10.94 -5.22
N ALA A 383 11.88 -11.22 -6.18
CA ALA A 383 10.69 -12.04 -5.94
C ALA A 383 10.48 -13.03 -7.09
N ARG A 384 10.09 -14.26 -6.77
CA ARG A 384 9.77 -15.32 -7.76
C ARG A 384 10.89 -15.59 -8.79
N GLY A 385 12.15 -15.45 -8.37
CA GLY A 385 13.32 -15.65 -9.25
C GLY A 385 13.68 -14.46 -10.13
N ILE A 386 12.97 -13.33 -10.01
CA ILE A 386 13.19 -12.10 -10.78
C ILE A 386 13.78 -11.04 -9.87
N ARG A 387 14.83 -10.36 -10.33
CA ARG A 387 15.44 -9.21 -9.64
C ARG A 387 14.86 -7.92 -10.19
N PHE A 388 14.10 -7.20 -9.38
CA PHE A 388 13.45 -5.93 -9.74
C PHE A 388 14.36 -4.71 -9.54
N GLY A 389 15.35 -4.83 -8.67
CA GLY A 389 16.21 -3.71 -8.30
C GLY A 389 17.10 -4.03 -7.10
N ARG A 390 17.52 -2.99 -6.40
CA ARG A 390 18.29 -3.07 -5.15
C ARG A 390 17.80 -2.04 -4.14
N LEU A 391 17.98 -2.36 -2.86
CA LEU A 391 17.81 -1.47 -1.72
C LEU A 391 19.19 -1.26 -1.10
N THR A 392 19.58 -0.02 -0.88
CA THR A 392 20.93 0.33 -0.39
C THR A 392 20.84 1.29 0.80
N LEU A 393 21.68 1.05 1.80
CA LEU A 393 21.81 1.87 3.00
C LEU A 393 23.27 2.27 3.20
N TRP A 394 23.48 3.50 3.68
CA TRP A 394 24.81 4.02 4.01
C TRP A 394 24.81 4.55 5.44
N ARG A 395 25.92 4.34 6.16
CA ARG A 395 26.17 4.98 7.47
C ARG A 395 27.29 6.03 7.34
N THR A 396 27.05 7.19 7.93
CA THR A 396 27.93 8.36 7.96
C THR A 396 28.20 8.78 9.42
N GLY A 397 29.24 9.58 9.66
CA GLY A 397 29.56 10.08 11.00
C GLY A 397 30.12 9.03 11.96
N ASP A 398 29.64 9.03 13.21
CA ASP A 398 30.19 8.23 14.33
C ASP A 398 29.39 6.94 14.61
N ALA A 399 28.42 6.59 13.76
CA ALA A 399 27.62 5.38 13.93
C ALA A 399 28.51 4.11 13.87
N ALA A 400 28.16 3.10 14.68
CA ALA A 400 28.87 1.82 14.62
C ALA A 400 28.73 1.19 13.21
N PRO A 401 29.76 0.48 12.69
CA PRO A 401 29.63 -0.27 11.44
C PRO A 401 28.50 -1.32 11.50
N PRO A 402 27.82 -1.63 10.38
CA PRO A 402 26.78 -2.66 10.36
C PRO A 402 27.35 -4.04 10.65
N GLU A 403 26.57 -4.87 11.35
CA GLU A 403 26.89 -6.27 11.64
C GLU A 403 26.24 -7.21 10.61
N ALA A 404 26.59 -8.51 10.62
CA ALA A 404 25.99 -9.49 9.72
C ALA A 404 24.46 -9.64 9.93
N ASP A 405 23.99 -9.43 11.17
CA ASP A 405 22.56 -9.46 11.51
C ASP A 405 21.80 -8.27 10.91
N ASP A 406 22.45 -7.11 10.75
CA ASP A 406 21.86 -5.94 10.06
C ASP A 406 21.65 -6.24 8.58
N LEU A 407 22.62 -6.90 7.93
CA LEU A 407 22.50 -7.33 6.53
C LEU A 407 21.38 -8.37 6.37
N ALA A 408 21.30 -9.35 7.26
CA ALA A 408 20.24 -10.37 7.23
C ALA A 408 18.84 -9.75 7.41
N LEU A 409 18.71 -8.73 8.26
CA LEU A 409 17.48 -7.97 8.41
C LEU A 409 17.15 -7.17 7.14
N LEU A 410 18.15 -6.53 6.51
CA LEU A 410 17.97 -5.82 5.26
C LEU A 410 17.50 -6.75 4.13
N GLU A 411 18.09 -7.95 4.01
CA GLU A 411 17.68 -8.98 3.04
C GLU A 411 16.21 -9.41 3.26
N GLU A 412 15.80 -9.59 4.51
CA GLU A 412 14.43 -9.96 4.86
C GLU A 412 13.43 -8.86 4.45
N ILE A 413 13.78 -7.60 4.70
CA ILE A 413 12.97 -6.44 4.29
C ILE A 413 12.95 -6.32 2.76
N ALA A 414 14.10 -6.48 2.10
CA ALA A 414 14.22 -6.42 0.65
C ALA A 414 13.38 -7.50 -0.04
N ALA A 415 13.32 -8.71 0.51
CA ALA A 415 12.47 -9.78 -0.01
C ALA A 415 10.97 -9.42 0.06
N ARG A 416 10.51 -8.84 1.18
CA ARG A 416 9.11 -8.37 1.31
C ARG A 416 8.82 -7.19 0.40
N ALA A 417 9.75 -6.25 0.29
CA ALA A 417 9.65 -5.11 -0.61
C ALA A 417 9.56 -5.55 -2.07
N ALA A 418 10.34 -6.57 -2.47
CA ALA A 418 10.29 -7.11 -3.82
C ALA A 418 8.92 -7.71 -4.16
N VAL A 419 8.26 -8.40 -3.21
CA VAL A 419 6.90 -8.91 -3.40
C VAL A 419 5.89 -7.76 -3.55
N ALA A 420 6.00 -6.73 -2.71
CA ALA A 420 5.13 -5.55 -2.82
C ALA A 420 5.33 -4.81 -4.15
N VAL A 421 6.57 -4.64 -4.59
CA VAL A 421 6.91 -4.05 -5.90
C VAL A 421 6.39 -4.90 -7.06
N ASP A 422 6.51 -6.23 -7.02
CA ASP A 422 5.92 -7.11 -8.05
C ASP A 422 4.39 -6.99 -8.09
N ASN A 423 3.73 -6.92 -6.92
CA ASN A 423 2.29 -6.73 -6.86
C ASN A 423 1.85 -5.38 -7.45
N ALA A 424 2.49 -4.29 -7.06
CA ALA A 424 2.22 -2.94 -7.61
C ALA A 424 2.50 -2.87 -9.13
N ARG A 425 3.58 -3.51 -9.60
CA ARG A 425 3.92 -3.64 -11.03
C ARG A 425 2.85 -4.41 -11.80
N ARG A 426 2.38 -5.55 -11.28
CA ARG A 426 1.33 -6.37 -11.94
C ARG A 426 0.04 -5.60 -12.05
N TYR A 427 -0.38 -4.95 -10.97
CA TYR A 427 -1.53 -4.04 -10.97
C TYR A 427 -1.38 -2.94 -12.03
N THR A 428 -0.20 -2.33 -12.12
CA THR A 428 0.11 -1.31 -13.14
C THR A 428 0.02 -1.86 -14.57
N LYS A 429 0.51 -3.09 -14.81
CA LYS A 429 0.44 -3.75 -16.12
C LYS A 429 -0.98 -4.07 -16.53
N GLU A 430 -1.74 -4.69 -15.63
CA GLU A 430 -3.13 -5.06 -15.85
C GLU A 430 -3.98 -3.84 -16.18
N ARG A 431 -3.87 -2.81 -15.34
CA ARG A 431 -4.52 -1.51 -15.56
C ARG A 431 -4.16 -0.88 -16.89
N ARG A 432 -2.87 -0.82 -17.26
CA ARG A 432 -2.44 -0.25 -18.55
C ARG A 432 -2.97 -1.03 -19.74
N THR A 433 -3.06 -2.35 -19.62
CA THR A 433 -3.61 -3.22 -20.66
C THR A 433 -5.09 -2.95 -20.84
N ALA A 434 -5.84 -2.83 -19.74
CA ALA A 434 -7.28 -2.57 -19.76
C ALA A 434 -7.62 -1.18 -20.32
N VAL A 435 -6.94 -0.12 -19.83
CA VAL A 435 -7.05 1.24 -20.38
C VAL A 435 -6.63 1.30 -21.85
N GLY A 436 -5.58 0.57 -22.23
CA GLY A 436 -5.11 0.49 -23.61
C GLY A 436 -6.14 -0.15 -24.54
N LEU A 437 -6.79 -1.24 -24.10
CA LEU A 437 -7.87 -1.89 -24.83
C LEU A 437 -9.06 -0.95 -25.01
N GLN A 438 -9.56 -0.33 -23.94
CA GLN A 438 -10.70 0.60 -24.04
C GLN A 438 -10.40 1.80 -24.95
N ARG A 439 -9.20 2.40 -24.87
CA ARG A 439 -8.80 3.48 -25.79
C ARG A 439 -8.77 3.04 -27.25
N SER A 440 -8.43 1.78 -27.52
CA SER A 440 -8.51 1.22 -28.88
C SER A 440 -9.96 1.01 -29.35
N LEU A 441 -10.89 0.85 -28.41
CA LEU A 441 -12.32 0.69 -28.64
C LEU A 441 -13.10 2.01 -28.66
N LEU A 442 -12.47 3.18 -28.51
CA LEU A 442 -13.14 4.49 -28.65
C LEU A 442 -12.76 5.15 -29.98
N PRO A 443 -13.63 5.99 -30.58
CA PRO A 443 -13.30 6.71 -31.80
C PRO A 443 -12.24 7.80 -31.54
N PRO A 444 -11.65 8.37 -32.61
CA PRO A 444 -10.81 9.55 -32.48
C PRO A 444 -11.52 10.66 -31.70
N ALA A 445 -10.80 11.31 -30.79
CA ALA A 445 -11.37 12.34 -29.92
C ALA A 445 -11.88 13.57 -30.70
N THR A 446 -11.46 13.78 -31.94
CA THR A 446 -11.92 14.87 -32.80
C THR A 446 -12.23 14.33 -34.18
N SER A 447 -13.33 14.77 -34.77
CA SER A 447 -13.75 14.39 -36.12
C SER A 447 -14.24 15.63 -36.87
N GLU A 448 -13.59 15.95 -37.98
CA GLU A 448 -14.06 16.98 -38.90
C GLU A 448 -14.76 16.32 -40.09
N LYS A 449 -16.02 16.68 -40.32
CA LYS A 449 -16.86 16.20 -41.41
C LYS A 449 -17.48 17.39 -42.15
N PRO A 450 -17.95 17.21 -43.40
CA PRO A 450 -18.68 18.26 -44.11
C PRO A 450 -19.91 18.75 -43.34
N ALA A 451 -20.63 17.83 -42.69
CA ALA A 451 -21.81 18.17 -41.89
C ALA A 451 -21.53 18.79 -40.52
N LEU A 452 -20.39 18.51 -39.90
CA LEU A 452 -20.12 18.98 -38.54
C LEU A 452 -18.65 18.86 -38.14
N GLU A 453 -18.27 19.64 -37.13
CA GLU A 453 -17.07 19.45 -36.32
C GLU A 453 -17.48 18.76 -35.02
N ALA A 454 -16.83 17.66 -34.64
CA ALA A 454 -17.09 16.97 -33.40
C ALA A 454 -15.85 16.84 -32.52
N ALA A 455 -16.06 16.95 -31.20
CA ALA A 455 -15.05 16.71 -30.19
C ALA A 455 -15.64 15.88 -29.04
N GLY A 456 -15.13 14.66 -28.88
CA GLY A 456 -15.52 13.74 -27.81
C GLY A 456 -14.52 13.71 -26.66
N LEU A 457 -15.00 13.42 -25.46
CA LEU A 457 -14.23 13.24 -24.24
C LEU A 457 -14.83 12.06 -23.46
N TYR A 458 -13.96 11.22 -22.92
CA TYR A 458 -14.32 10.16 -21.97
C TYR A 458 -13.41 10.28 -20.74
N LEU A 459 -14.00 10.20 -19.55
CA LEU A 459 -13.31 10.24 -18.26
C LEU A 459 -13.87 9.15 -17.35
N PRO A 460 -13.03 8.19 -16.92
CA PRO A 460 -13.49 7.08 -16.08
C PRO A 460 -13.79 7.53 -14.64
N ALA A 461 -14.78 6.89 -14.02
CA ALA A 461 -15.29 7.15 -12.68
C ALA A 461 -14.22 6.96 -11.60
N ASP A 462 -13.59 5.79 -11.65
CA ASP A 462 -12.59 5.35 -10.70
C ASP A 462 -11.22 5.31 -11.37
N VAL A 463 -10.25 5.91 -10.68
CA VAL A 463 -8.85 5.79 -11.05
C VAL A 463 -8.49 4.31 -10.96
N ASP A 464 -9.00 3.53 -10.01
CA ASP A 464 -8.54 2.15 -9.76
C ASP A 464 -9.12 1.07 -10.69
N SER A 465 -10.37 1.17 -11.15
CA SER A 465 -10.94 0.19 -12.11
C SER A 465 -10.46 0.42 -13.55
N GLY A 466 -10.24 1.68 -13.94
CA GLY A 466 -9.63 2.08 -15.21
C GLY A 466 -10.39 1.69 -16.49
N VAL A 467 -11.61 1.13 -16.39
CA VAL A 467 -12.42 0.74 -17.55
C VAL A 467 -13.90 0.88 -17.30
N GLY A 468 -14.59 1.36 -18.34
CA GLY A 468 -15.95 1.86 -18.29
C GLY A 468 -16.96 1.22 -19.22
N GLY A 469 -18.23 1.52 -18.96
CA GLY A 469 -19.38 1.20 -19.81
C GLY A 469 -19.68 2.26 -20.88
N ASP A 470 -19.32 3.52 -20.65
CA ASP A 470 -19.66 4.60 -21.59
C ASP A 470 -18.94 4.52 -22.93
N TRP A 471 -19.62 4.98 -23.98
CA TRP A 471 -19.00 5.29 -25.26
C TRP A 471 -19.68 6.45 -25.99
N PHE A 472 -18.98 6.94 -27.01
CA PHE A 472 -19.55 7.79 -28.04
C PHE A 472 -19.07 7.34 -29.42
N ASP A 473 -19.79 7.71 -30.48
CA ASP A 473 -19.31 7.55 -31.86
C ASP A 473 -19.81 8.66 -32.79
N VAL A 474 -19.09 8.87 -33.88
CA VAL A 474 -19.42 9.82 -34.96
C VAL A 474 -19.31 9.08 -36.29
N ILE A 475 -20.45 8.66 -36.84
CA ILE A 475 -20.52 7.73 -37.96
C ILE A 475 -20.92 8.50 -39.23
N PRO A 476 -20.06 8.55 -40.27
CA PRO A 476 -20.44 9.16 -41.53
C PRO A 476 -21.49 8.30 -42.26
N LEU A 477 -22.59 8.92 -42.64
CA LEU A 477 -23.65 8.32 -43.44
C LEU A 477 -23.61 8.88 -44.88
N SER A 478 -24.47 8.37 -45.76
CA SER A 478 -24.61 8.92 -47.11
C SER A 478 -25.05 10.38 -47.13
N SER A 479 -24.76 11.04 -48.26
CA SER A 479 -25.24 12.39 -48.57
C SER A 479 -24.72 13.43 -47.60
N ALA A 480 -23.46 13.25 -47.18
CA ALA A 480 -22.76 14.04 -46.17
C ALA A 480 -23.37 14.01 -44.75
N ARG A 481 -24.44 13.23 -44.51
CA ARG A 481 -25.08 13.13 -43.18
C ARG A 481 -24.15 12.46 -42.18
N VAL A 482 -24.38 12.71 -40.89
CA VAL A 482 -23.58 12.12 -39.81
C VAL A 482 -24.48 11.64 -38.69
N ALA A 483 -24.24 10.42 -38.21
CA ALA A 483 -24.82 9.92 -36.97
C ALA A 483 -23.92 10.25 -35.78
N LEU A 484 -24.53 10.68 -34.68
CA LEU A 484 -23.92 10.92 -33.38
C LEU A 484 -24.51 9.91 -32.40
N VAL A 485 -23.64 9.27 -31.63
CA VAL A 485 -24.03 8.23 -30.68
C VAL A 485 -23.39 8.53 -29.34
N VAL A 486 -24.16 8.44 -28.27
CA VAL A 486 -23.65 8.34 -26.89
C VAL A 486 -24.45 7.25 -26.19
N GLY A 487 -23.78 6.41 -25.42
CA GLY A 487 -24.45 5.41 -24.62
C GLY A 487 -23.61 5.02 -23.41
N ASP A 488 -24.28 4.32 -22.50
CA ASP A 488 -23.71 3.82 -21.25
C ASP A 488 -24.24 2.40 -21.01
N VAL A 489 -23.34 1.51 -20.57
CA VAL A 489 -23.66 0.14 -20.20
C VAL A 489 -23.63 0.04 -18.68
N ALA A 490 -24.75 -0.37 -18.08
CA ALA A 490 -24.85 -0.51 -16.64
C ALA A 490 -23.73 -1.38 -16.04
N GLY A 491 -23.07 -0.84 -15.01
CA GLY A 491 -21.96 -1.48 -14.30
C GLY A 491 -20.58 -0.99 -14.75
N HIS A 492 -19.52 -1.53 -14.15
CA HIS A 492 -18.15 -1.06 -14.38
C HIS A 492 -17.16 -2.22 -14.59
N GLY A 493 -15.99 -1.92 -15.17
CA GLY A 493 -14.92 -2.88 -15.39
C GLY A 493 -15.04 -3.67 -16.70
N LEU A 494 -14.29 -4.77 -16.79
CA LEU A 494 -14.02 -5.45 -18.07
C LEU A 494 -15.27 -5.96 -18.79
N HIS A 495 -16.31 -6.38 -18.05
CA HIS A 495 -17.55 -6.85 -18.64
C HIS A 495 -18.36 -5.74 -19.32
N ALA A 496 -18.54 -4.60 -18.63
CA ALA A 496 -19.21 -3.43 -19.17
C ALA A 496 -18.50 -2.92 -20.43
N THR A 497 -17.16 -2.89 -20.42
CA THR A 497 -16.35 -2.51 -21.60
C THR A 497 -16.49 -3.50 -22.76
N ALA A 498 -16.57 -4.80 -22.49
CA ALA A 498 -16.79 -5.80 -23.54
C ALA A 498 -18.18 -5.64 -24.18
N MET A 499 -19.23 -5.41 -23.38
CA MET A 499 -20.58 -5.14 -23.88
C MET A 499 -20.63 -3.83 -24.66
N MET A 500 -20.02 -2.76 -24.16
CA MET A 500 -19.86 -1.48 -24.86
C MET A 500 -19.24 -1.68 -26.24
N GLY A 501 -18.15 -2.44 -26.34
CA GLY A 501 -17.50 -2.75 -27.62
C GLY A 501 -18.42 -3.50 -28.61
N ARG A 502 -19.25 -4.42 -28.12
CA ARG A 502 -20.26 -5.13 -28.93
C ARG A 502 -21.36 -4.18 -29.40
N LEU A 503 -21.91 -3.37 -28.49
CA LEU A 503 -22.96 -2.38 -28.77
C LEU A 503 -22.50 -1.34 -29.78
N ARG A 504 -21.34 -0.72 -29.55
CA ARG A 504 -20.73 0.23 -30.48
C ARG A 504 -20.59 -0.37 -31.88
N SER A 505 -20.10 -1.60 -31.97
CA SER A 505 -19.92 -2.30 -33.25
C SER A 505 -21.27 -2.60 -33.93
N ALA A 506 -22.28 -2.99 -33.16
CA ALA A 506 -23.63 -3.27 -33.64
C ALA A 506 -24.29 -1.99 -34.17
N VAL A 507 -24.28 -0.91 -33.39
CA VAL A 507 -24.79 0.42 -33.80
C VAL A 507 -24.13 0.88 -35.09
N ARG A 508 -22.80 0.75 -35.18
CA ARG A 508 -22.08 1.14 -36.40
C ARG A 508 -22.46 0.30 -37.62
N ALA A 509 -22.60 -1.02 -37.46
CA ALA A 509 -23.03 -1.89 -38.55
C ALA A 509 -24.48 -1.61 -39.00
N MET A 510 -25.36 -1.24 -38.07
CA MET A 510 -26.75 -0.87 -38.40
C MET A 510 -26.87 0.52 -39.00
N ALA A 511 -26.02 1.47 -38.57
CA ALA A 511 -25.96 2.80 -39.16
C ALA A 511 -25.61 2.74 -40.67
N ASP A 512 -24.77 1.78 -41.08
CA ASP A 512 -24.46 1.52 -42.49
C ASP A 512 -25.68 1.03 -43.31
N LEU A 513 -26.73 0.53 -42.66
CA LEU A 513 -28.00 0.15 -43.29
C LEU A 513 -28.95 1.34 -43.48
N GLU A 514 -28.58 2.53 -43.00
CA GLU A 514 -29.34 3.78 -43.13
C GLU A 514 -30.76 3.72 -42.55
N LEU A 515 -30.89 3.01 -41.44
CA LEU A 515 -32.13 2.93 -40.67
C LEU A 515 -32.42 4.26 -39.99
N GLU A 516 -33.71 4.55 -39.83
CA GLU A 516 -34.15 5.67 -39.00
C GLU A 516 -33.80 5.41 -37.51
N PRO A 517 -33.60 6.46 -36.68
CA PRO A 517 -33.13 6.33 -35.31
C PRO A 517 -33.88 5.31 -34.46
N GLU A 518 -35.21 5.29 -34.54
CA GLU A 518 -36.09 4.40 -33.81
C GLU A 518 -35.98 2.94 -34.24
N GLU A 519 -35.81 2.68 -35.54
CA GLU A 519 -35.64 1.33 -36.08
C GLU A 519 -34.27 0.78 -35.70
N LEU A 520 -33.22 1.61 -35.76
CA LEU A 520 -31.89 1.22 -35.32
C LEU A 520 -31.89 0.83 -33.85
N LEU A 521 -32.46 1.65 -32.97
CA LEU A 521 -32.52 1.33 -31.54
C LEU A 521 -33.32 0.06 -31.25
N ALA A 522 -34.41 -0.19 -31.97
CA ALA A 522 -35.17 -1.44 -31.84
C ALA A 522 -34.33 -2.67 -32.19
N HIS A 523 -33.53 -2.62 -33.27
CA HIS A 523 -32.65 -3.71 -33.63
C HIS A 523 -31.49 -3.90 -32.65
N VAL A 524 -30.96 -2.82 -32.07
CA VAL A 524 -29.94 -2.90 -31.01
C VAL A 524 -30.53 -3.50 -29.74
N ASP A 525 -31.76 -3.14 -29.35
CA ASP A 525 -32.48 -3.69 -28.21
C ASP A 525 -32.63 -5.23 -28.33
N ASP A 526 -33.09 -5.70 -29.49
CA ASP A 526 -33.20 -7.13 -29.80
C ASP A 526 -31.86 -7.87 -29.66
N MET A 527 -30.75 -7.25 -30.10
CA MET A 527 -29.41 -7.82 -29.96
C MET A 527 -28.96 -7.91 -28.50
N VAL A 528 -29.26 -6.92 -27.67
CA VAL A 528 -28.93 -6.96 -26.23
C VAL A 528 -29.71 -8.07 -25.53
N LEU A 529 -31.00 -8.21 -25.85
CA LEU A 529 -31.84 -9.31 -25.34
C LEU A 529 -31.25 -10.68 -25.73
N GLN A 530 -30.78 -10.82 -26.98
CA GLN A 530 -30.10 -12.04 -27.42
C GLN A 530 -28.80 -12.30 -26.62
N PHE A 531 -27.96 -11.28 -26.43
CA PHE A 531 -26.70 -11.42 -25.70
C PHE A 531 -26.90 -11.85 -24.24
N ALA A 532 -27.95 -11.34 -23.59
CA ALA A 532 -28.34 -11.77 -22.25
C ALA A 532 -28.74 -13.26 -22.22
N SER A 533 -29.54 -13.71 -23.19
CA SER A 533 -29.97 -15.11 -23.29
C SER A 533 -28.82 -16.10 -23.53
N GLU A 534 -27.81 -15.71 -24.30
CA GLU A 534 -26.61 -16.53 -24.56
C GLU A 534 -25.76 -16.71 -23.29
N ALA A 535 -25.63 -15.66 -22.46
CA ALA A 535 -24.89 -15.70 -21.21
C ALA A 535 -25.56 -16.61 -20.15
N GLU A 536 -26.88 -16.68 -20.13
CA GLU A 536 -27.65 -17.57 -19.24
C GLU A 536 -27.61 -19.04 -19.67
N SER A 537 -27.25 -19.32 -20.93
CA SER A 537 -27.27 -20.66 -21.53
C SER A 537 -25.93 -21.42 -21.44
N GLY A 538 -24.92 -20.88 -20.75
CA GLY A 538 -23.62 -21.53 -20.55
C GLY A 538 -23.70 -22.82 -19.73
N ASP A 539 -22.92 -23.84 -20.11
CA ASP A 539 -22.89 -25.17 -19.47
C ASP A 539 -22.43 -25.06 -17.99
N PRO A 540 -23.25 -25.45 -17.00
CA PRO A 540 -22.91 -25.32 -15.58
C PRO A 540 -21.80 -26.27 -15.10
N ASP A 541 -21.28 -27.16 -15.96
CA ASP A 541 -20.29 -28.20 -15.61
C ASP A 541 -18.82 -27.80 -15.87
N ASP A 542 -18.56 -26.60 -16.43
CA ASP A 542 -17.19 -26.07 -16.59
C ASP A 542 -16.72 -25.42 -15.27
N GLY A 543 -16.09 -26.24 -14.41
CA GLY A 543 -15.65 -25.91 -13.05
C GLY A 543 -14.60 -24.80 -12.89
N ASP A 544 -14.29 -24.05 -13.95
CA ASP A 544 -13.38 -22.90 -13.96
C ASP A 544 -14.10 -21.53 -14.12
N ALA A 545 -15.45 -21.51 -14.17
CA ALA A 545 -16.23 -20.27 -14.22
C ALA A 545 -16.31 -19.60 -12.82
N TRP A 546 -15.25 -18.90 -12.45
CA TRP A 546 -15.23 -18.01 -11.29
C TRP A 546 -16.19 -16.83 -11.51
N VAL A 547 -17.03 -16.58 -10.50
CA VAL A 547 -17.99 -15.48 -10.32
C VAL A 547 -19.31 -15.66 -11.10
N ALA A 548 -20.36 -16.03 -10.35
CA ALA A 548 -21.74 -15.79 -10.75
C ALA A 548 -21.88 -14.32 -11.16
N LEU A 549 -22.11 -14.09 -12.45
CA LEU A 549 -22.46 -12.78 -13.00
C LEU A 549 -23.67 -12.26 -12.18
N PRO A 550 -23.66 -11.00 -11.72
CA PRO A 550 -24.82 -10.44 -11.03
C PRO A 550 -26.04 -10.62 -11.93
N SER A 551 -26.99 -11.42 -11.43
CA SER A 551 -28.19 -11.81 -12.14
C SER A 551 -29.09 -10.59 -12.35
N GLY A 552 -29.19 -10.14 -13.59
CA GLY A 552 -30.13 -9.14 -14.09
C GLY A 552 -29.74 -8.78 -15.53
N PRO A 553 -30.70 -8.47 -16.42
CA PRO A 553 -30.36 -7.94 -17.74
C PRO A 553 -29.59 -6.64 -17.52
N ALA A 554 -28.29 -6.64 -17.81
CA ALA A 554 -27.48 -5.43 -17.79
C ALA A 554 -27.99 -4.54 -18.92
N GLY A 555 -28.88 -3.60 -18.58
CA GLY A 555 -29.44 -2.65 -19.53
C GLY A 555 -28.37 -1.65 -19.97
N ALA A 556 -28.50 -1.15 -21.19
CA ALA A 556 -27.67 -0.06 -21.69
C ALA A 556 -28.54 1.13 -22.09
N THR A 557 -28.11 2.35 -21.79
CA THR A 557 -28.74 3.55 -22.33
C THR A 557 -28.07 3.94 -23.64
N CYS A 558 -28.82 4.50 -24.58
CA CYS A 558 -28.27 4.95 -25.85
C CYS A 558 -29.10 6.09 -26.44
N LEU A 559 -28.44 7.16 -26.86
CA LEU A 559 -28.99 8.22 -27.69
C LEU A 559 -28.36 8.12 -29.08
N TYR A 560 -29.21 8.02 -30.10
CA TYR A 560 -28.80 8.00 -31.51
C TYR A 560 -29.42 9.19 -32.25
N ALA A 561 -28.58 9.99 -32.88
CA ALA A 561 -28.97 11.21 -33.57
C ALA A 561 -28.39 11.24 -34.99
N VAL A 562 -29.18 11.60 -36.00
CA VAL A 562 -28.75 11.75 -37.39
C VAL A 562 -28.94 13.19 -37.82
N TYR A 563 -27.84 13.88 -38.11
CA TYR A 563 -27.87 15.24 -38.65
C TYR A 563 -27.71 15.23 -40.17
N ASP A 564 -28.65 15.87 -40.86
CA ASP A 564 -28.60 16.13 -42.29
C ASP A 564 -28.20 17.60 -42.55
N PRO A 565 -26.99 17.85 -43.09
CA PRO A 565 -26.50 19.20 -43.33
C PRO A 565 -27.16 19.90 -44.54
N VAL A 566 -27.90 19.17 -45.37
CA VAL A 566 -28.62 19.71 -46.53
C VAL A 566 -29.98 20.25 -46.10
N THR A 567 -30.73 19.48 -45.31
CA THR A 567 -32.05 19.88 -44.81
C THR A 567 -31.97 20.63 -43.48
N ARG A 568 -30.81 20.62 -42.81
CA ARG A 568 -30.58 21.15 -41.45
C ARG A 568 -31.42 20.48 -40.38
N THR A 569 -31.91 19.27 -40.64
CA THR A 569 -32.72 18.51 -39.70
C THR A 569 -31.85 17.51 -38.93
N CYS A 570 -32.16 17.36 -37.64
CA CYS A 570 -31.58 16.35 -36.77
C CYS A 570 -32.69 15.44 -36.25
N ALA A 571 -32.69 14.18 -36.68
CA ALA A 571 -33.60 13.15 -36.20
C ALA A 571 -32.94 12.39 -35.03
N MET A 572 -33.64 12.23 -33.92
CA MET A 572 -33.08 11.69 -32.67
C MET A 572 -34.04 10.69 -32.04
N ALA A 573 -33.50 9.60 -31.48
CA ALA A 573 -34.25 8.69 -30.61
C ALA A 573 -33.37 8.30 -29.41
N SER A 574 -34.01 8.08 -28.26
CA SER A 574 -33.34 7.74 -27.00
C SER A 574 -33.91 6.47 -26.38
N ALA A 575 -33.03 5.57 -25.95
CA ALA A 575 -33.30 4.41 -25.11
C ALA A 575 -32.77 4.70 -23.70
N GLY A 576 -33.62 5.21 -22.81
CA GLY A 576 -33.28 5.51 -21.41
C GLY A 576 -32.20 6.57 -21.18
N HIS A 577 -31.71 7.25 -22.23
CA HIS A 577 -30.57 8.16 -22.14
C HIS A 577 -31.02 9.62 -21.93
N PRO A 578 -30.23 10.45 -21.21
CA PRO A 578 -30.53 11.86 -21.01
C PRO A 578 -30.72 12.66 -22.32
N PRO A 579 -31.59 13.69 -22.33
CA PRO A 579 -31.82 14.49 -23.53
C PRO A 579 -30.58 15.34 -23.88
N PRO A 580 -30.25 15.50 -25.18
CA PRO A 580 -29.13 16.33 -25.59
C PRO A 580 -29.43 17.82 -25.39
N ALA A 581 -28.38 18.61 -25.13
CA ALA A 581 -28.44 20.06 -25.13
C ALA A 581 -28.08 20.63 -26.51
N VAL A 582 -28.78 21.67 -26.94
CA VAL A 582 -28.50 22.44 -28.16
C VAL A 582 -28.16 23.86 -27.76
N VAL A 583 -26.95 24.30 -28.12
CA VAL A 583 -26.54 25.69 -28.04
C VAL A 583 -26.78 26.34 -29.39
N SER A 584 -27.77 27.22 -29.46
CA SER A 584 -28.11 27.97 -30.65
C SER A 584 -27.08 29.08 -30.91
N PRO A 585 -26.92 29.56 -32.17
CA PRO A 585 -25.98 30.63 -32.50
C PRO A 585 -26.24 31.97 -31.79
N ASP A 586 -27.44 32.15 -31.24
CA ASP A 586 -27.81 33.32 -30.42
C ASP A 586 -27.36 33.21 -28.95
N GLY A 587 -26.71 32.11 -28.59
CA GLY A 587 -26.22 31.85 -27.24
C GLY A 587 -27.28 31.33 -26.27
N THR A 588 -28.42 30.84 -26.76
CA THR A 588 -29.41 30.13 -25.94
C THR A 588 -29.07 28.64 -25.83
N VAL A 589 -29.34 28.04 -24.67
CA VAL A 589 -29.20 26.59 -24.47
C VAL A 589 -30.58 26.00 -24.22
N GLU A 590 -30.98 25.04 -25.05
CA GLU A 590 -32.24 24.32 -24.94
C GLU A 590 -31.97 22.82 -24.88
N TYR A 591 -32.68 22.10 -24.01
CA TYR A 591 -32.67 20.64 -24.00
C TYR A 591 -33.76 20.12 -24.94
N VAL A 592 -33.40 19.16 -25.79
CA VAL A 592 -34.38 18.57 -26.72
C VAL A 592 -35.37 17.73 -25.94
N GLU A 593 -36.65 18.07 -26.02
CA GLU A 593 -37.73 17.26 -25.47
C GLU A 593 -37.83 15.92 -26.22
N LEU A 594 -37.32 14.86 -25.60
CA LEU A 594 -37.42 13.47 -26.07
C LEU A 594 -38.37 12.68 -25.16
N SER A 595 -39.10 11.73 -25.74
CA SER A 595 -39.81 10.66 -25.00
C SER A 595 -38.93 9.41 -25.00
N PRO A 596 -37.96 9.27 -24.07
CA PRO A 596 -37.06 8.12 -24.10
C PRO A 596 -37.84 6.82 -23.88
N GLY A 597 -37.56 5.83 -24.71
CA GLY A 597 -37.99 4.44 -24.48
C GLY A 597 -37.25 3.82 -23.29
N PRO A 598 -37.56 2.58 -22.90
CA PRO A 598 -36.83 1.88 -21.86
C PRO A 598 -35.34 1.69 -22.23
N PRO A 599 -34.43 1.48 -21.27
CA PRO A 599 -33.06 1.08 -21.57
C PRO A 599 -33.02 -0.18 -22.44
N LEU A 600 -32.01 -0.27 -23.31
CA LEU A 600 -31.77 -1.42 -24.18
C LEU A 600 -31.61 -2.70 -23.35
N GLY A 601 -32.21 -3.80 -23.78
CA GLY A 601 -32.22 -5.08 -23.09
C GLY A 601 -33.38 -5.27 -22.11
N VAL A 602 -34.22 -4.25 -21.90
CA VAL A 602 -35.45 -4.37 -21.08
C VAL A 602 -36.64 -4.82 -21.94
N GLY A 603 -36.67 -4.42 -23.21
CA GLY A 603 -37.77 -4.66 -24.14
C GLY A 603 -39.07 -3.89 -23.81
N GLY A 604 -40.07 -4.07 -24.67
CA GLY A 604 -41.48 -3.78 -24.34
C GLY A 604 -42.17 -2.62 -25.06
N TRP A 605 -41.45 -1.60 -25.57
CA TRP A 605 -42.05 -0.43 -26.23
C TRP A 605 -41.19 0.10 -27.39
N PRO A 606 -41.79 0.66 -28.46
CA PRO A 606 -41.05 1.30 -29.55
C PRO A 606 -40.40 2.60 -29.06
N PHE A 607 -39.26 2.95 -29.66
CA PHE A 607 -38.60 4.23 -29.45
C PHE A 607 -39.28 5.32 -30.30
N GLU A 608 -39.55 6.50 -29.74
CA GLU A 608 -40.17 7.60 -30.48
C GLU A 608 -39.10 8.54 -31.07
N PRO A 609 -39.09 8.78 -32.40
CA PRO A 609 -38.17 9.74 -32.99
C PRO A 609 -38.65 11.18 -32.80
N VAL A 610 -37.70 12.09 -32.65
CA VAL A 610 -37.92 13.54 -32.63
C VAL A 610 -37.06 14.18 -33.70
N GLU A 611 -37.67 14.96 -34.57
CA GLU A 611 -36.98 15.79 -35.56
C GLU A 611 -36.90 17.24 -35.10
N ARG A 612 -35.72 17.83 -35.21
CA ARG A 612 -35.49 19.26 -34.94
C ARG A 612 -34.68 19.91 -36.05
N GLU A 613 -35.12 21.06 -36.52
CA GLU A 613 -34.31 21.91 -37.39
C GLU A 613 -33.27 22.64 -36.53
N LEU A 614 -32.01 22.59 -36.96
CA LEU A 614 -30.89 23.20 -36.26
C LEU A 614 -30.29 24.32 -37.11
N PRO A 615 -30.24 25.57 -36.61
CA PRO A 615 -29.56 26.66 -37.28
C PRO A 615 -28.09 26.35 -37.58
N PRO A 616 -27.52 26.89 -38.68
CA PRO A 616 -26.10 26.72 -38.98
C PRO A 616 -25.21 27.19 -37.81
N GLY A 617 -24.21 26.39 -37.42
CA GLY A 617 -23.29 26.72 -36.34
C GLY A 617 -23.81 26.40 -34.93
N SER A 618 -25.01 25.82 -34.80
CA SER A 618 -25.50 25.27 -33.52
C SER A 618 -24.58 24.18 -33.01
N VAL A 619 -24.41 24.07 -31.69
CA VAL A 619 -23.61 23.03 -31.03
C VAL A 619 -24.51 22.08 -30.27
N LEU A 620 -24.47 20.81 -30.63
CA LEU A 620 -25.11 19.73 -29.88
C LEU A 620 -24.14 19.21 -28.83
N ALA A 621 -24.62 19.00 -27.61
CA ALA A 621 -23.91 18.33 -26.53
C ALA A 621 -24.69 17.08 -26.11
N LEU A 622 -24.12 15.91 -26.40
CA LEU A 622 -24.60 14.61 -25.93
C LEU A 622 -23.70 14.18 -24.77
N TYR A 623 -24.27 13.64 -23.70
CA TYR A 623 -23.54 13.37 -22.46
C TYR A 623 -24.15 12.22 -21.68
N THR A 624 -23.33 11.52 -20.89
CA THR A 624 -23.80 10.50 -19.94
C THR A 624 -24.18 11.10 -18.59
N ASP A 625 -24.96 10.35 -17.82
CA ASP A 625 -25.49 10.76 -16.51
C ASP A 625 -24.39 11.13 -15.51
N GLY A 626 -23.20 10.52 -15.57
CA GLY A 626 -22.07 10.89 -14.72
C GLY A 626 -21.67 12.37 -14.81
N LEU A 627 -22.02 13.08 -15.89
CA LEU A 627 -21.78 14.53 -16.01
C LEU A 627 -22.75 15.37 -15.17
N ILE A 628 -23.98 14.88 -14.96
CA ILE A 628 -25.10 15.58 -14.32
C ILE A 628 -25.43 15.04 -12.91
N GLU A 629 -25.21 13.76 -12.63
CA GLU A 629 -25.52 13.10 -11.35
C GLU A 629 -24.40 13.30 -10.30
N ARG A 630 -24.36 14.51 -9.71
CA ARG A 630 -23.34 14.92 -8.74
C ARG A 630 -23.85 14.90 -7.30
N GLY A 631 -24.02 13.71 -6.72
CA GLY A 631 -24.26 13.56 -5.27
C GLY A 631 -25.74 13.46 -4.86
N GLU A 632 -26.19 14.28 -3.89
CA GLU A 632 -27.60 14.35 -3.40
C GLU A 632 -28.45 15.36 -4.19
N GLY A 633 -27.91 15.96 -5.26
CA GLY A 633 -28.61 16.92 -6.11
C GLY A 633 -29.58 16.26 -7.07
N ASP A 634 -30.66 16.97 -7.40
CA ASP A 634 -31.63 16.61 -8.42
C ASP A 634 -31.01 16.71 -9.84
N ILE A 635 -31.41 15.82 -10.75
CA ILE A 635 -30.95 15.75 -12.16
C ILE A 635 -31.08 17.12 -12.84
N ASP A 636 -32.18 17.82 -12.57
CA ASP A 636 -32.45 19.16 -13.11
C ASP A 636 -31.36 20.18 -12.74
N HIS A 637 -30.75 20.04 -11.55
CA HIS A 637 -29.65 20.92 -11.15
C HIS A 637 -28.39 20.62 -11.95
N GLY A 638 -28.07 19.34 -12.16
CA GLY A 638 -26.95 18.90 -12.99
C GLY A 638 -27.07 19.41 -14.43
N MET A 639 -28.27 19.31 -15.03
CA MET A 639 -28.55 19.85 -16.36
C MET A 639 -28.42 21.38 -16.42
N ARG A 640 -28.87 22.11 -15.41
CA ARG A 640 -28.66 23.57 -15.34
C ARG A 640 -27.18 23.95 -15.25
N ASP A 641 -26.40 23.26 -14.43
CA ASP A 641 -24.95 23.50 -14.34
C ASP A 641 -24.22 23.16 -15.66
N LEU A 642 -24.64 22.10 -16.36
CA LEU A 642 -24.10 21.78 -17.68
C LEU A 642 -24.40 22.89 -18.71
N ALA A 643 -25.63 23.42 -18.73
CA ALA A 643 -25.98 24.54 -19.61
C ALA A 643 -25.12 25.78 -19.31
N ASP A 644 -24.91 26.11 -18.03
CA ASP A 644 -24.04 27.21 -17.60
C ASP A 644 -22.56 26.98 -18.00
N ARG A 645 -22.08 25.73 -17.98
CA ARG A 645 -20.73 25.37 -18.44
C ARG A 645 -20.58 25.51 -19.95
N LEU A 646 -21.54 25.02 -20.73
CA LEU A 646 -21.57 25.15 -22.19
C LEU A 646 -21.46 26.63 -22.62
N LEU A 647 -22.18 27.52 -21.94
CA LEU A 647 -22.11 28.96 -22.20
C LEU A 647 -20.77 29.58 -21.80
N ARG A 648 -20.25 29.25 -20.61
CA ARG A 648 -18.98 29.79 -20.10
C ARG A 648 -17.76 29.35 -20.91
N SER A 649 -17.81 28.17 -21.51
CA SER A 649 -16.71 27.61 -22.30
C SER A 649 -16.65 28.14 -23.74
N ASP A 650 -17.54 29.06 -24.12
CA ASP A 650 -17.63 29.66 -25.47
C ASP A 650 -17.58 28.60 -26.59
N VAL A 651 -18.45 27.60 -26.47
CA VAL A 651 -18.54 26.49 -27.44
C VAL A 651 -18.90 26.95 -28.85
N LEU A 652 -19.37 28.19 -29.04
CA LEU A 652 -19.68 28.78 -30.34
C LEU A 652 -18.44 29.42 -30.99
N GLY A 653 -17.62 30.13 -30.22
CA GLY A 653 -16.48 30.90 -30.72
C GLY A 653 -15.13 30.15 -30.74
N ARG A 654 -14.93 29.15 -29.87
CA ARG A 654 -13.64 28.45 -29.71
C ARG A 654 -13.63 27.06 -30.34
N PRO A 655 -12.45 26.46 -30.64
CA PRO A 655 -12.39 25.07 -31.08
C PRO A 655 -13.03 24.12 -30.05
N LEU A 656 -13.90 23.20 -30.49
CA LEU A 656 -14.65 22.33 -29.57
C LEU A 656 -13.73 21.44 -28.71
N ARG A 657 -12.53 21.14 -29.23
CA ARG A 657 -11.49 20.41 -28.51
C ARG A 657 -11.05 21.08 -27.22
N GLU A 658 -11.00 22.41 -27.19
CA GLU A 658 -10.62 23.17 -25.99
C GLU A 658 -11.83 23.29 -25.07
N ALA A 659 -12.99 23.66 -25.63
CA ALA A 659 -14.21 23.86 -24.86
C ALA A 659 -14.64 22.61 -24.06
N ARG A 660 -14.47 21.39 -24.62
CA ARG A 660 -14.80 20.15 -23.90
C ARG A 660 -13.97 19.96 -22.61
N HIS A 661 -12.72 20.43 -22.59
CA HIS A 661 -11.87 20.30 -21.41
C HIS A 661 -12.35 21.29 -20.34
N ASP A 662 -12.62 22.54 -20.72
CA ASP A 662 -13.13 23.58 -19.83
C ASP A 662 -14.49 23.20 -19.22
N ILE A 663 -15.37 22.54 -19.98
CA ILE A 663 -16.68 22.07 -19.47
C ILE A 663 -16.50 21.09 -18.32
N VAL A 664 -15.49 20.23 -18.40
CA VAL A 664 -15.21 19.22 -17.38
C VAL A 664 -14.21 19.71 -16.32
N GLU A 665 -13.48 20.79 -16.59
CA GLU A 665 -12.61 21.44 -15.63
C GLU A 665 -13.44 21.95 -14.43
N GLY A 666 -13.10 21.47 -13.24
CA GLY A 666 -13.87 21.70 -12.01
C GLY A 666 -14.77 20.54 -11.55
N LEU A 667 -14.74 19.38 -12.22
CA LEU A 667 -15.16 18.14 -11.57
C LEU A 667 -14.16 17.80 -10.43
N PRO A 668 -14.63 17.44 -9.22
CA PRO A 668 -13.76 17.21 -8.07
C PRO A 668 -12.76 16.07 -8.38
N PRO A 669 -11.45 16.28 -8.19
CA PRO A 669 -10.46 15.25 -8.48
C PRO A 669 -10.65 14.02 -7.56
N GLY A 670 -10.85 12.85 -8.18
CA GLY A 670 -10.69 11.54 -7.52
C GLY A 670 -11.94 10.87 -6.95
N ARG A 671 -13.17 11.34 -7.24
CA ARG A 671 -14.43 10.62 -6.90
C ARG A 671 -15.56 10.95 -7.88
N LEU A 672 -15.38 10.62 -9.16
CA LEU A 672 -16.55 10.50 -10.04
C LEU A 672 -17.34 9.27 -9.58
N ARG A 673 -18.67 9.40 -9.45
CA ARG A 673 -19.53 8.27 -9.07
C ARG A 673 -19.72 7.30 -10.23
N ASP A 674 -19.79 7.87 -11.43
CA ASP A 674 -19.91 7.14 -12.68
C ASP A 674 -19.01 7.76 -13.74
N ASP A 675 -18.86 7.05 -14.85
CA ASP A 675 -18.10 7.49 -16.00
C ASP A 675 -18.71 8.75 -16.61
N VAL A 676 -17.85 9.56 -17.22
CA VAL A 676 -18.27 10.82 -17.85
C VAL A 676 -17.89 10.77 -19.31
N THR A 677 -18.90 10.83 -20.16
CA THR A 677 -18.77 10.98 -21.61
C THR A 677 -19.44 12.26 -22.05
N LEU A 678 -18.76 12.99 -22.94
CA LEU A 678 -19.25 14.22 -23.56
C LEU A 678 -18.87 14.22 -25.04
N LEU A 679 -19.87 14.34 -25.91
CA LEU A 679 -19.71 14.55 -27.34
C LEU A 679 -20.29 15.91 -27.72
N LEU A 680 -19.40 16.83 -28.10
CA LEU A 680 -19.79 18.11 -28.70
C LEU A 680 -19.78 18.00 -30.22
N ALA A 681 -20.81 18.51 -30.89
CA ALA A 681 -20.90 18.54 -32.35
C ALA A 681 -21.43 19.89 -32.84
N ARG A 682 -20.59 20.68 -33.51
CA ARG A 682 -20.97 21.95 -34.16
C ARG A 682 -21.43 21.68 -35.57
N THR A 683 -22.69 21.98 -35.84
CA THR A 683 -23.32 21.84 -37.14
C THR A 683 -22.68 22.73 -38.20
N ARG A 684 -22.50 22.17 -39.38
CA ARG A 684 -22.13 22.85 -40.63
C ARG A 684 -23.21 22.58 -41.65
N VAL A 685 -23.27 23.41 -42.68
CA VAL A 685 -24.26 23.29 -43.75
C VAL A 685 -23.52 23.05 -45.05
N VAL A 686 -24.07 22.19 -45.89
CA VAL A 686 -23.60 22.10 -47.28
C VAL A 686 -24.13 23.32 -48.01
N GLU A 687 -23.22 24.13 -48.55
CA GLU A 687 -23.56 25.38 -49.21
C GLU A 687 -24.55 25.17 -50.35
N ALA A 688 -25.48 26.10 -50.51
CA ALA A 688 -26.57 25.99 -51.50
C ALA A 688 -26.05 25.91 -52.95
N ASP A 689 -24.87 26.47 -53.22
CA ASP A 689 -24.20 26.39 -54.53
C ASP A 689 -23.65 24.99 -54.85
N SER A 690 -23.55 24.13 -53.83
CA SER A 690 -23.00 22.79 -53.88
C SER A 690 -24.11 21.73 -53.83
N ILE A 691 -25.37 22.15 -53.93
CA ILE A 691 -26.54 21.29 -54.02
C ILE A 691 -27.33 21.70 -55.27
N THR A 692 -27.82 20.74 -56.03
CA THR A 692 -28.79 21.00 -57.09
C THR A 692 -29.86 19.94 -57.09
N THR A 693 -31.12 20.37 -57.13
CA THR A 693 -32.28 19.47 -57.07
C THR A 693 -33.21 19.75 -58.25
N TRP A 694 -33.64 18.69 -58.92
CA TRP A 694 -34.62 18.72 -59.99
C TRP A 694 -35.80 17.81 -59.65
N LEU A 695 -37.00 18.28 -59.98
CA LEU A 695 -38.21 17.48 -59.97
C LEU A 695 -38.49 17.05 -61.40
N LEU A 696 -38.57 15.75 -61.62
CA LEU A 696 -38.74 15.11 -62.91
C LEU A 696 -40.13 14.49 -62.97
N ASP A 697 -40.83 14.72 -64.08
CA ASP A 697 -42.08 14.03 -64.37
C ASP A 697 -41.81 12.53 -64.62
N PRO A 698 -42.75 11.63 -64.29
CA PRO A 698 -42.61 10.19 -64.48
C PRO A 698 -42.78 9.77 -65.96
N ASP A 699 -42.12 10.46 -66.88
CA ASP A 699 -42.08 10.16 -68.32
C ASP A 699 -40.68 9.66 -68.71
N PRO A 700 -40.54 8.45 -69.28
CA PRO A 700 -39.26 7.93 -69.77
C PRO A 700 -38.49 8.88 -70.71
N ALA A 701 -39.15 9.81 -71.40
CA ALA A 701 -38.50 10.82 -72.24
C ALA A 701 -37.58 11.76 -71.44
N VAL A 702 -37.91 12.03 -70.16
CA VAL A 702 -37.21 12.98 -69.28
C VAL A 702 -35.82 12.47 -68.85
N VAL A 703 -35.52 11.18 -69.02
CA VAL A 703 -34.20 10.61 -68.69
C VAL A 703 -33.09 11.31 -69.49
N ALA A 704 -33.34 11.67 -70.75
CA ALA A 704 -32.36 12.40 -71.56
C ALA A 704 -32.12 13.82 -71.02
N ASP A 705 -33.18 14.51 -70.60
CA ASP A 705 -33.09 15.84 -70.01
C ASP A 705 -32.36 15.81 -68.66
N ALA A 706 -32.62 14.79 -67.83
CA ALA A 706 -31.91 14.57 -66.58
C ALA A 706 -30.40 14.43 -66.77
N ARG A 707 -29.96 13.69 -67.81
CA ARG A 707 -28.53 13.59 -68.17
C ARG A 707 -27.95 14.95 -68.56
N HIS A 708 -28.63 15.70 -69.43
CA HIS A 708 -28.17 17.02 -69.85
C HIS A 708 -28.06 18.01 -68.67
N LEU A 709 -29.04 17.99 -67.76
CA LEU A 709 -29.04 18.83 -66.55
C LEU A 709 -27.86 18.51 -65.64
N VAL A 710 -27.60 17.23 -65.41
CA VAL A 710 -26.48 16.76 -64.59
C VAL A 710 -25.14 17.12 -65.21
N LEU A 711 -24.95 16.87 -66.52
CA LEU A 711 -23.73 17.22 -67.22
C LEU A 711 -23.44 18.72 -67.17
N ALA A 712 -24.46 19.55 -67.40
CA ALA A 712 -24.33 21.00 -67.28
C ALA A 712 -23.93 21.43 -65.85
N GLN A 713 -24.49 20.77 -64.82
CA GLN A 713 -24.14 21.05 -63.43
C GLN A 713 -22.71 20.61 -63.09
N LEU A 714 -22.25 19.47 -63.61
CA LEU A 714 -20.86 19.03 -63.41
C LEU A 714 -19.87 19.99 -64.06
N THR A 715 -20.15 20.49 -65.25
CA THR A 715 -19.36 21.55 -65.89
C THR A 715 -19.38 22.84 -65.05
N ALA A 716 -20.53 23.22 -64.49
CA ALA A 716 -20.62 24.38 -63.60
C ALA A 716 -19.82 24.22 -62.30
N TRP A 717 -19.59 22.98 -61.87
CA TRP A 717 -18.79 22.64 -60.68
C TRP A 717 -17.33 22.27 -60.99
N ASP A 718 -16.88 22.35 -62.24
CA ASP A 718 -15.54 21.96 -62.70
C ASP A 718 -15.23 20.47 -62.42
N LEU A 719 -16.23 19.61 -62.65
CA LEU A 719 -16.20 18.16 -62.41
C LEU A 719 -16.41 17.35 -63.71
N GLU A 720 -15.95 17.85 -64.86
CA GLU A 720 -16.15 17.21 -66.15
C GLU A 720 -15.56 15.80 -66.22
N GLU A 721 -14.52 15.51 -65.44
CA GLU A 721 -13.92 14.17 -65.34
C GLU A 721 -14.91 13.10 -64.87
N LEU A 722 -15.92 13.50 -64.07
CA LEU A 722 -16.96 12.60 -63.58
C LEU A 722 -18.14 12.45 -64.55
N SER A 723 -18.20 13.24 -65.63
CA SER A 723 -19.33 13.31 -66.55
C SER A 723 -19.84 11.95 -67.01
N PHE A 724 -18.95 11.10 -67.55
CA PHE A 724 -19.33 9.80 -68.11
C PHE A 724 -19.94 8.86 -67.07
N SER A 725 -19.33 8.78 -65.88
CA SER A 725 -19.77 7.88 -64.83
C SER A 725 -21.06 8.37 -64.17
N THR A 726 -21.16 9.66 -63.87
CA THR A 726 -22.37 10.27 -63.28
C THR A 726 -23.54 10.23 -64.25
N GLU A 727 -23.32 10.49 -65.54
CA GLU A 727 -24.35 10.39 -66.58
C GLU A 727 -24.98 8.99 -66.61
N LEU A 728 -24.14 7.94 -66.59
CA LEU A 728 -24.62 6.56 -66.63
C LEU A 728 -25.36 6.18 -65.35
N ILE A 729 -24.84 6.58 -64.18
CA ILE A 729 -25.50 6.41 -62.88
C ILE A 729 -26.90 7.03 -62.90
N VAL A 730 -27.00 8.31 -63.29
CA VAL A 730 -28.27 9.05 -63.34
C VAL A 730 -29.24 8.40 -64.31
N SER A 731 -28.75 7.98 -65.49
CA SER A 731 -29.57 7.29 -66.48
C SER A 731 -30.21 6.03 -65.88
N GLU A 732 -29.44 5.22 -65.16
CA GLU A 732 -29.94 3.98 -64.55
C GLU A 732 -30.86 4.26 -63.36
N LEU A 733 -30.48 5.15 -62.44
CA LEU A 733 -31.26 5.45 -61.24
C LEU A 733 -32.60 6.11 -61.56
N VAL A 734 -32.62 7.12 -62.45
CA VAL A 734 -33.85 7.81 -62.86
C VAL A 734 -34.76 6.87 -63.66
N THR A 735 -34.21 6.08 -64.58
CA THR A 735 -35.02 5.07 -65.32
C THR A 735 -35.67 4.08 -64.36
N ASN A 736 -34.93 3.62 -63.35
CA ASN A 736 -35.44 2.69 -62.36
C ASN A 736 -36.57 3.32 -61.51
N ALA A 737 -36.40 4.57 -61.08
CA ALA A 737 -37.42 5.31 -60.34
C ALA A 737 -38.72 5.48 -61.15
N ILE A 738 -38.62 5.96 -62.40
CA ILE A 738 -39.77 6.14 -63.30
C ILE A 738 -40.51 4.82 -63.53
N ARG A 739 -39.77 3.72 -63.74
CA ARG A 739 -40.36 2.40 -64.02
C ARG A 739 -41.14 1.82 -62.84
N HIS A 740 -40.75 2.13 -61.61
CA HIS A 740 -41.21 1.43 -60.42
C HIS A 740 -42.06 2.25 -59.44
N ALA A 741 -42.09 3.58 -59.54
CA ALA A 741 -42.76 4.43 -58.56
C ALA A 741 -43.97 5.22 -59.09
N GLY A 742 -44.04 5.52 -60.39
CA GLY A 742 -45.16 6.21 -61.05
C GLY A 742 -45.48 7.64 -60.59
N GLY A 743 -44.89 8.11 -59.48
CA GLY A 743 -44.99 9.48 -58.96
C GLY A 743 -43.80 10.38 -59.37
N PRO A 744 -43.81 11.67 -58.97
CA PRO A 744 -42.72 12.59 -59.30
C PRO A 744 -41.38 12.10 -58.74
N VAL A 745 -40.35 12.13 -59.58
CA VAL A 745 -39.00 11.67 -59.23
C VAL A 745 -38.15 12.88 -58.87
N ARG A 746 -37.48 12.85 -57.72
CA ARG A 746 -36.56 13.91 -57.31
C ARG A 746 -35.13 13.47 -57.56
N LEU A 747 -34.42 14.14 -58.45
CA LEU A 747 -32.99 13.98 -58.68
C LEU A 747 -32.23 15.07 -57.93
N ARG A 748 -31.25 14.70 -57.10
CA ARG A 748 -30.42 15.66 -56.36
C ARG A 748 -28.94 15.31 -56.51
N LEU A 749 -28.12 16.31 -56.79
CA LEU A 749 -26.67 16.23 -56.68
C LEU A 749 -26.21 17.04 -55.47
N ILE A 750 -25.25 16.49 -54.73
CA ILE A 750 -24.62 17.12 -53.57
C ILE A 750 -23.11 17.00 -53.73
N ARG A 751 -22.41 18.14 -53.68
CA ARG A 751 -20.94 18.23 -53.72
C ARG A 751 -20.44 18.55 -52.31
N ALA A 752 -19.86 17.56 -51.64
CA ALA A 752 -19.26 17.68 -50.32
C ALA A 752 -17.82 17.14 -50.33
N ASP A 753 -17.50 16.15 -49.50
CA ASP A 753 -16.26 15.36 -49.61
C ASP A 753 -16.28 14.40 -50.81
N THR A 754 -17.48 14.06 -51.27
CA THR A 754 -17.78 13.24 -52.44
C THR A 754 -18.85 13.94 -53.29
N LEU A 755 -18.98 13.51 -54.55
CA LEU A 755 -20.15 13.81 -55.36
C LEU A 755 -21.21 12.75 -55.07
N THR A 756 -22.30 13.14 -54.41
CA THR A 756 -23.46 12.26 -54.19
C THR A 756 -24.54 12.53 -55.23
N CYS A 757 -25.04 11.47 -55.86
CA CYS A 757 -26.25 11.49 -56.67
C CYS A 757 -27.36 10.75 -55.93
N GLU A 758 -28.48 11.41 -55.70
CA GLU A 758 -29.67 10.85 -55.07
C GLU A 758 -30.86 10.90 -56.03
N VAL A 759 -31.59 9.78 -56.11
CA VAL A 759 -32.87 9.69 -56.81
C VAL A 759 -33.92 9.22 -55.82
N SER A 760 -34.87 10.10 -55.51
CA SER A 760 -35.98 9.79 -54.59
C SER A 760 -37.28 9.57 -55.35
N ASP A 761 -38.04 8.58 -54.92
CA ASP A 761 -39.32 8.19 -55.51
C ASP A 761 -40.30 7.69 -54.44
N SER A 762 -41.58 7.59 -54.78
CA SER A 762 -42.66 7.20 -53.85
C SER A 762 -42.82 5.68 -53.64
N SER A 763 -41.91 4.86 -54.17
CA SER A 763 -41.96 3.40 -54.04
C SER A 763 -41.22 2.93 -52.80
N ASN A 764 -41.84 2.07 -52.00
CA ASN A 764 -41.18 1.40 -50.86
C ASN A 764 -40.53 0.05 -51.26
N THR A 765 -40.40 -0.23 -52.57
CA THR A 765 -39.85 -1.50 -53.04
C THR A 765 -38.32 -1.50 -52.99
N GLN A 766 -37.73 -2.47 -52.30
CA GLN A 766 -36.28 -2.58 -52.18
C GLN A 766 -35.59 -2.82 -53.53
N PRO A 767 -34.63 -1.97 -53.93
CA PRO A 767 -33.83 -2.21 -55.13
C PRO A 767 -32.94 -3.44 -54.90
N ARG A 768 -33.09 -4.47 -55.73
CA ARG A 768 -32.24 -5.67 -55.67
C ARG A 768 -31.28 -5.70 -56.84
N MET A 769 -29.99 -5.79 -56.54
CA MET A 769 -28.97 -6.06 -57.56
C MET A 769 -29.21 -7.46 -58.15
N ARG A 770 -29.35 -7.56 -59.46
CA ARG A 770 -29.51 -8.83 -60.17
C ARG A 770 -28.29 -9.08 -61.04
N ARG A 771 -27.78 -10.32 -61.06
CA ARG A 771 -26.84 -10.75 -62.10
C ARG A 771 -27.63 -11.14 -63.35
N ALA A 772 -27.88 -10.17 -64.23
CA ALA A 772 -28.55 -10.41 -65.49
C ALA A 772 -27.74 -11.39 -66.35
N ARG A 773 -28.40 -12.37 -66.98
CA ARG A 773 -27.74 -13.30 -67.92
C ARG A 773 -27.31 -12.53 -69.19
N SER A 774 -26.38 -13.08 -69.97
CA SER A 774 -25.88 -12.43 -71.19
C SER A 774 -26.98 -12.05 -72.19
N SER A 775 -28.10 -12.79 -72.19
CA SER A 775 -29.28 -12.60 -73.04
C SER A 775 -30.40 -11.74 -72.46
N GLU A 776 -30.29 -11.23 -71.22
CA GLU A 776 -31.32 -10.38 -70.61
C GLU A 776 -31.01 -8.89 -70.86
N GLU A 777 -31.97 -8.17 -71.43
CA GLU A 777 -31.87 -6.72 -71.72
C GLU A 777 -32.05 -5.83 -70.47
N GLY A 778 -32.57 -6.38 -69.37
CA GLY A 778 -32.83 -5.64 -68.13
C GLY A 778 -32.06 -6.19 -66.92
N GLY A 779 -31.99 -5.41 -65.84
CA GLY A 779 -31.45 -5.84 -64.55
C GLY A 779 -29.95 -5.59 -64.33
N ARG A 780 -29.29 -4.84 -65.22
CA ARG A 780 -27.87 -4.44 -65.09
C ARG A 780 -27.68 -3.07 -64.42
N GLY A 781 -28.71 -2.25 -64.29
CA GLY A 781 -28.57 -0.85 -63.85
C GLY A 781 -27.87 -0.68 -62.51
N LEU A 782 -28.34 -1.36 -61.45
CA LEU A 782 -27.68 -1.30 -60.14
C LEU A 782 -26.27 -1.91 -60.14
N TYR A 783 -26.00 -2.87 -61.03
CA TYR A 783 -24.63 -3.40 -61.20
C TYR A 783 -23.71 -2.34 -61.80
N ILE A 784 -24.19 -1.58 -62.79
CA ILE A 784 -23.44 -0.46 -63.38
C ILE A 784 -23.19 0.63 -62.35
N VAL A 785 -24.22 1.04 -61.59
CA VAL A 785 -24.09 2.02 -60.51
C VAL A 785 -23.00 1.57 -59.53
N ALA A 786 -23.07 0.32 -59.06
CA ALA A 786 -22.09 -0.24 -58.14
C ALA A 786 -20.65 -0.30 -58.68
N GLN A 787 -20.44 -0.40 -59.99
CA GLN A 787 -19.10 -0.39 -60.60
C GLN A 787 -18.55 1.03 -60.79
N LEU A 788 -19.42 2.03 -60.86
CA LEU A 788 -19.05 3.43 -61.12
C LEU A 788 -19.05 4.31 -59.86
N SER A 789 -19.62 3.82 -58.77
CA SER A 789 -19.67 4.49 -57.48
C SER A 789 -18.67 3.88 -56.49
N HIS A 790 -18.10 4.70 -55.61
CA HIS A 790 -17.34 4.23 -54.45
C HIS A 790 -18.26 3.57 -53.41
N ARG A 791 -19.44 4.17 -53.18
CA ARG A 791 -20.51 3.63 -52.32
C ARG A 791 -21.86 3.89 -52.99
N TRP A 792 -22.82 3.02 -52.74
CA TRP A 792 -24.20 3.23 -53.16
C TRP A 792 -25.12 2.47 -52.19
N GLY A 793 -26.38 2.89 -52.12
CA GLY A 793 -27.34 2.30 -51.20
C GLY A 793 -28.76 2.80 -51.44
N SER A 794 -29.64 2.44 -50.52
CA SER A 794 -31.02 2.91 -50.50
C SER A 794 -31.42 3.28 -49.09
N ARG A 795 -31.97 4.47 -48.92
CA ARG A 795 -32.62 4.95 -47.71
C ARG A 795 -34.13 4.87 -47.86
N TYR A 796 -34.84 4.46 -46.82
CA TYR A 796 -36.30 4.49 -46.78
C TYR A 796 -36.74 5.64 -45.89
N THR A 797 -37.85 6.26 -46.25
CA THR A 797 -38.54 7.23 -45.41
C THR A 797 -40.02 6.89 -45.40
N MET A 798 -40.81 7.48 -44.51
CA MET A 798 -42.27 7.24 -44.50
C MET A 798 -42.96 7.55 -45.85
N GLY A 799 -42.37 8.43 -46.68
CA GLY A 799 -42.95 8.88 -47.94
C GLY A 799 -42.41 8.19 -49.20
N GLY A 800 -41.46 7.27 -49.10
CA GLY A 800 -40.83 6.65 -50.25
C GLY A 800 -39.43 6.10 -49.99
N LYS A 801 -38.61 6.05 -51.04
CA LYS A 801 -37.19 5.68 -50.94
C LYS A 801 -36.30 6.68 -51.66
N THR A 802 -35.05 6.75 -51.23
CA THR A 802 -33.97 7.43 -51.95
C THR A 802 -32.90 6.41 -52.29
N VAL A 803 -32.61 6.21 -53.58
CA VAL A 803 -31.44 5.45 -54.02
C VAL A 803 -30.32 6.44 -54.27
N TRP A 804 -29.13 6.17 -53.72
CA TRP A 804 -28.01 7.10 -53.78
C TRP A 804 -26.72 6.41 -54.20
N SER A 805 -25.80 7.20 -54.74
CA SER A 805 -24.45 6.77 -55.09
C SER A 805 -23.44 7.90 -54.86
N GLU A 806 -22.26 7.55 -54.37
CA GLU A 806 -21.16 8.46 -54.08
C GLU A 806 -19.98 8.19 -55.01
N GLN A 807 -19.43 9.26 -55.58
CA GLN A 807 -18.22 9.23 -56.40
C GLN A 807 -17.16 10.09 -55.74
N ALA A 808 -15.91 9.60 -55.73
CA ALA A 808 -14.79 10.38 -55.22
C ALA A 808 -14.58 11.62 -56.11
N LEU A 809 -14.35 12.78 -55.49
CA LEU A 809 -13.98 13.97 -56.23
C LEU A 809 -12.55 13.82 -56.77
N PRO A 810 -12.24 14.34 -57.96
CA PRO A 810 -10.87 14.42 -58.46
C PRO A 810 -9.98 15.16 -57.45
N PRO A 811 -8.69 14.78 -57.31
CA PRO A 811 -7.75 15.54 -56.51
C PRO A 811 -7.64 16.97 -57.06
N ALA A 812 -7.74 17.96 -56.16
CA ALA A 812 -7.65 19.38 -56.48
C ALA A 812 -6.28 19.83 -56.99
#